data_AF-A0A1H9ATL2-F1
#
_entry.id   AF-A0A1H9ATL2-F1
#
_cell.length_a   1.000
_cell.length_b   1.000
_cell.length_c   1.000
_cell.angle_alpha   90.00
_cell.angle_beta   90.00
_cell.angle_gamma   90.00
#
_symmetry.space_group_name_H-M   'P 1'
#
loop_
_entity.id
_entity.type
_entity.pdbx_description
1 polymer ?
#
loop_
_entity_poly.entity_id
_entity_poly.type
_entity_poly.pdbx_seq_one_letter_code
_entity_poly.pdbx_strand_id
1 'polypeptide(L)'
;MTFKEQIQQGIPSVLPQPKQYETSINHAPKRKEILTDEEKKLALQNALRYFEPKHHAELVPEFKNELETYGRIYMYRFRPDYEMKARPISEYPGKSEQAKAIMLMIQNNLDYAVAQHPHELITYGGNGAVFSNWAQYLLTMKYLSEMTEEQTLVMYSGHPMGLFPSHKEAPRVVVTNGMVIPNYSKPDDWERMNALGVSQYGQMTAGSYMYIGPQGIVHGTTITVLNGFRKIKKSPSGGLFVTSGLGGMSGAQPKAGTIAGCVTVCAEVNPKITKIRHEQGWIHEIIEDLNALVTRVKTALENKEVVSIAYLGNVVDVWEKFDQENLHIDLGSDQTSLHNPWAGGYYPTGFTFEESNEMMANNPEQFKVEVQKTLRRHAAAINKHTDKGTYFFDYGNAFLLEASRAGADVMNPNPTLGREFKYPSYVQDIMGPMCFDYGFGPFRWVCASGNPDDLAKTDKIACDVLEEMMKNSPVEIQQQMADNIQWIKGAQENKLVVGSQARILYADAEGRIKIAEAFNKAIANGEIGYVVLGRDHHDVSGTDSPYRETSNIYDGSRFTSDMAIHNVIGDSFRGATWVSIHNGGGVGWGEVINGGFGMVLDGTKEASKRLEMMLFWDVNNGISRRSWARNEGAVFAIKRAMEVQPLLKVTLPNLVDDNLLI
;
A
#
# COMPACT_ATOMS: atom_id res chain seq x y z
N MET A 1 -7.26 -23.44 26.41
CA MET A 1 -8.10 -23.36 25.21
C MET A 1 -7.24 -23.63 24.00
N THR A 2 -7.70 -24.47 23.07
CA THR A 2 -7.07 -24.66 21.76
C THR A 2 -7.13 -23.38 20.92
N PHE A 3 -6.35 -23.30 19.84
CA PHE A 3 -6.43 -22.17 18.89
C PHE A 3 -7.87 -21.92 18.41
N LYS A 4 -8.58 -22.99 18.02
CA LYS A 4 -9.97 -22.91 17.53
C LYS A 4 -10.92 -22.36 18.60
N GLU A 5 -10.80 -22.83 19.84
CA GLU A 5 -11.61 -22.36 20.97
C GLU A 5 -11.35 -20.87 21.26
N GLN A 6 -10.09 -20.43 21.21
CA GLN A 6 -9.73 -19.02 21.43
C GLN A 6 -10.32 -18.10 20.34
N ILE A 7 -10.27 -18.53 19.07
CA ILE A 7 -10.90 -17.79 17.95
C ILE A 7 -12.41 -17.67 18.14
N GLN A 8 -13.08 -18.75 18.54
CA GLN A 8 -14.53 -18.80 18.70
C GLN A 8 -15.03 -18.06 19.95
N GLN A 9 -14.16 -17.80 20.94
CA GLN A 9 -14.54 -17.20 22.21
C GLN A 9 -15.06 -15.77 22.06
N GLY A 10 -14.44 -14.96 21.21
CA GLY A 10 -14.65 -13.51 21.19
C GLY A 10 -14.18 -12.85 22.50
N ILE A 11 -14.97 -11.94 23.07
CA ILE A 11 -14.64 -11.29 24.35
C ILE A 11 -14.76 -12.31 25.50
N PRO A 12 -13.69 -12.59 26.26
CA PRO A 12 -13.74 -13.51 27.39
C PRO A 12 -14.72 -13.04 28.47
N SER A 13 -15.49 -13.99 29.04
CA SER A 13 -16.45 -13.70 30.13
C SER A 13 -15.79 -13.43 31.49
N VAL A 14 -14.51 -13.77 31.60
CA VAL A 14 -13.60 -13.51 32.73
C VAL A 14 -12.41 -12.76 32.16
N LEU A 15 -12.03 -11.65 32.79
CA LEU A 15 -10.91 -10.83 32.31
C LEU A 15 -9.61 -11.65 32.32
N PRO A 16 -8.87 -11.69 31.19
CA PRO A 16 -7.54 -12.27 31.18
C PRO A 16 -6.59 -11.41 31.99
N GLN A 17 -5.44 -11.97 32.39
CA GLN A 17 -4.42 -11.21 33.10
C GLN A 17 -3.87 -10.08 32.21
N PRO A 18 -3.52 -8.91 32.78
CA PRO A 18 -2.82 -7.85 32.05
C PRO A 18 -1.58 -8.39 31.35
N LYS A 19 -1.33 -7.94 30.12
CA LYS A 19 -0.13 -8.31 29.36
C LYS A 19 1.05 -7.43 29.76
N GLN A 20 2.24 -8.03 29.84
CA GLN A 20 3.47 -7.26 30.00
C GLN A 20 3.84 -6.58 28.68
N TYR A 21 4.48 -5.42 28.79
CA TYR A 21 4.98 -4.68 27.63
C TYR A 21 6.29 -5.33 27.12
N GLU A 22 6.32 -5.73 25.86
CA GLU A 22 7.44 -6.47 25.26
C GLU A 22 8.44 -5.51 24.60
N THR A 23 9.52 -5.16 25.29
CA THR A 23 10.51 -4.19 24.79
C THR A 23 11.32 -4.66 23.58
N SER A 24 11.30 -5.95 23.25
CA SER A 24 12.05 -6.53 22.13
C SER A 24 11.38 -6.33 20.77
N ILE A 25 10.10 -5.98 20.74
CA ILE A 25 9.38 -5.73 19.49
C ILE A 25 9.29 -4.23 19.18
N ASN A 26 8.98 -3.92 17.92
CA ASN A 26 8.83 -2.54 17.49
C ASN A 26 7.42 -2.03 17.82
N HIS A 27 7.32 -1.05 18.72
CA HIS A 27 6.06 -0.45 19.14
C HIS A 27 5.78 0.89 18.46
N ALA A 28 4.49 1.21 18.28
CA ALA A 28 4.09 2.48 17.71
C ALA A 28 4.48 3.66 18.64
N PRO A 29 4.88 4.82 18.09
CA PRO A 29 5.16 6.00 18.89
C PRO A 29 3.88 6.54 19.55
N LYS A 30 4.05 7.28 20.66
CA LYS A 30 2.94 7.98 21.34
C LYS A 30 2.22 8.90 20.35
N ARG A 31 0.88 8.85 20.36
CA ARG A 31 0.03 9.68 19.49
C ARG A 31 -0.20 11.06 20.08
N LYS A 32 -0.54 12.02 19.21
CA LYS A 32 -0.83 13.40 19.57
C LYS A 32 -1.97 13.46 20.60
N GLU A 33 -1.72 14.13 21.72
CA GLU A 33 -2.77 14.42 22.70
C GLU A 33 -3.66 15.54 22.18
N ILE A 34 -4.83 15.17 21.62
CA ILE A 34 -5.75 16.12 20.98
C ILE A 34 -7.13 16.18 21.66
N LEU A 35 -7.42 15.22 22.54
CA LEU A 35 -8.72 15.12 23.22
C LEU A 35 -8.80 16.10 24.39
N THR A 36 -9.91 16.81 24.48
CA THR A 36 -10.36 17.53 25.68
C THR A 36 -10.73 16.56 26.80
N ASP A 37 -10.90 17.05 28.03
CA ASP A 37 -11.25 16.19 29.18
C ASP A 37 -12.61 15.49 29.01
N GLU A 38 -13.59 16.15 28.39
CA GLU A 38 -14.87 15.52 28.07
C GLU A 38 -14.73 14.46 26.96
N GLU A 39 -13.90 14.72 25.95
CA GLU A 39 -13.59 13.73 24.92
C GLU A 39 -12.80 12.54 25.47
N LYS A 40 -11.92 12.74 26.46
CA LYS A 40 -11.24 11.62 27.15
C LYS A 40 -12.25 10.74 27.90
N LYS A 41 -13.24 11.33 28.58
CA LYS A 41 -14.35 10.56 29.18
C LYS A 41 -15.14 9.80 28.12
N LEU A 42 -15.44 10.43 26.99
CA LEU A 42 -16.14 9.80 25.87
C LEU A 42 -15.31 8.66 25.26
N ALA A 43 -14.00 8.80 25.10
CA ALA A 43 -13.12 7.75 24.63
C ALA A 43 -13.18 6.51 25.54
N LEU A 44 -13.19 6.72 26.87
CA LEU A 44 -13.35 5.63 27.83
C LEU A 44 -14.74 4.96 27.71
N GLN A 45 -15.82 5.74 27.58
CA GLN A 45 -17.16 5.20 27.35
C GLN A 45 -17.21 4.36 26.06
N ASN A 46 -16.63 4.88 24.97
CA ASN A 46 -16.55 4.19 23.69
C ASN A 46 -15.73 2.90 23.77
N ALA A 47 -14.63 2.88 24.52
CA ALA A 47 -13.83 1.69 24.75
C ALA A 47 -14.59 0.64 25.59
N LEU A 48 -15.34 1.06 26.60
CA LEU A 48 -16.06 0.16 27.51
C LEU A 48 -17.28 -0.52 26.89
N ARG A 49 -17.79 -0.01 25.77
CA ARG A 49 -18.97 -0.58 25.07
C ARG A 49 -18.79 -2.05 24.63
N TYR A 50 -17.54 -2.52 24.53
CA TYR A 50 -17.22 -3.89 24.16
C TYR A 50 -17.33 -4.89 25.32
N PHE A 51 -17.51 -4.41 26.56
CA PHE A 51 -17.41 -5.22 27.76
C PHE A 51 -18.67 -5.11 28.62
N GLU A 52 -19.01 -6.22 29.29
CA GLU A 52 -20.09 -6.26 30.28
C GLU A 52 -19.85 -5.29 31.44
N PRO A 53 -20.90 -4.65 32.00
CA PRO A 53 -20.76 -3.64 33.07
C PRO A 53 -19.95 -4.10 34.29
N LYS A 54 -20.01 -5.40 34.62
CA LYS A 54 -19.24 -6.00 35.73
C LYS A 54 -17.72 -5.84 35.59
N HIS A 55 -17.21 -5.61 34.39
CA HIS A 55 -15.79 -5.44 34.11
C HIS A 55 -15.35 -3.97 34.10
N HIS A 56 -16.29 -3.02 34.05
CA HIS A 56 -15.96 -1.60 33.82
C HIS A 56 -15.09 -1.02 34.93
N ALA A 57 -15.35 -1.37 36.19
CA ALA A 57 -14.59 -0.86 37.33
C ALA A 57 -13.09 -1.22 37.26
N GLU A 58 -12.75 -2.39 36.71
CA GLU A 58 -11.37 -2.83 36.52
C GLU A 58 -10.75 -2.24 35.24
N LEU A 59 -11.52 -2.14 34.15
CA LEU A 59 -11.01 -1.69 32.85
C LEU A 59 -10.88 -0.17 32.71
N VAL A 60 -11.70 0.63 33.39
CA VAL A 60 -11.62 2.10 33.34
C VAL A 60 -10.21 2.63 33.67
N PRO A 61 -9.59 2.28 34.82
CA PRO A 61 -8.25 2.78 35.13
C PRO A 61 -7.19 2.28 34.14
N GLU A 62 -7.33 1.06 33.61
CA GLU A 62 -6.41 0.50 32.62
C GLU A 62 -6.49 1.26 31.29
N PHE A 63 -7.69 1.45 30.75
CA PHE A 63 -7.89 2.18 29.50
C PHE A 63 -7.55 3.66 29.63
N LYS A 64 -7.78 4.26 30.80
CA LYS A 64 -7.31 5.62 31.09
C LYS A 64 -5.78 5.70 31.02
N ASN A 65 -5.08 4.74 31.64
CA ASN A 65 -3.64 4.68 31.59
C ASN A 65 -3.11 4.46 30.17
N GLU A 66 -3.74 3.59 29.37
CA GLU A 66 -3.38 3.43 27.95
C GLU A 66 -3.55 4.74 27.17
N LEU A 67 -4.68 5.43 27.35
CA LEU A 67 -4.95 6.71 26.68
C LEU A 67 -3.92 7.79 27.02
N GLU A 68 -3.50 7.89 28.29
CA GLU A 68 -2.49 8.85 28.75
C GLU A 68 -1.06 8.48 28.29
N THR A 69 -0.75 7.18 28.29
CA THR A 69 0.59 6.69 27.93
C THR A 69 0.82 6.72 26.42
N TYR A 70 -0.15 6.27 25.64
CA TYR A 70 0.01 6.01 24.20
C TYR A 70 -0.79 6.97 23.32
N GLY A 71 -1.71 7.76 23.89
CA GLY A 71 -2.68 8.57 23.14
C GLY A 71 -3.80 7.73 22.51
N ARG A 72 -3.90 6.44 22.86
CA ARG A 72 -4.81 5.44 22.30
C ARG A 72 -5.17 4.37 23.34
N ILE A 73 -6.32 3.73 23.14
CA ILE A 73 -6.76 2.57 23.92
C ILE A 73 -6.70 1.34 23.00
N TYR A 74 -5.62 0.57 23.11
CA TYR A 74 -5.37 -0.64 22.32
C TYR A 74 -6.02 -1.87 22.94
N MET A 75 -6.31 -1.82 24.24
CA MET A 75 -6.85 -2.91 25.05
C MET A 75 -5.87 -4.09 25.10
N TYR A 76 -4.60 -3.83 25.45
CA TYR A 76 -3.51 -4.82 25.37
C TYR A 76 -3.79 -6.11 26.13
N ARG A 77 -4.52 -6.03 27.24
CA ARG A 77 -5.01 -7.19 28.01
C ARG A 77 -5.65 -8.27 27.14
N PHE A 78 -6.32 -7.89 26.07
CA PHE A 78 -7.11 -8.77 25.21
C PHE A 78 -6.34 -9.30 23.99
N ARG A 79 -5.05 -9.00 23.86
CA ARG A 79 -4.21 -9.62 22.83
C ARG A 79 -4.17 -11.15 23.04
N PRO A 80 -4.43 -11.97 22.00
CA PRO A 80 -4.38 -13.43 22.12
C PRO A 80 -2.99 -13.97 22.46
N ASP A 81 -2.94 -15.16 23.05
CA ASP A 81 -1.70 -15.86 23.43
C ASP A 81 -1.18 -16.84 22.37
N TYR A 82 -1.98 -17.15 21.35
CA TYR A 82 -1.47 -17.94 20.23
C TYR A 82 -0.52 -17.10 19.37
N GLU A 83 0.44 -17.78 18.75
CA GLU A 83 1.32 -17.17 17.76
C GLU A 83 0.48 -16.55 16.62
N MET A 84 0.63 -15.24 16.44
CA MET A 84 -0.03 -14.46 15.40
C MET A 84 0.70 -14.66 14.08
N LYS A 85 0.12 -15.48 13.20
CA LYS A 85 0.63 -15.72 11.85
C LYS A 85 -0.45 -16.31 10.96
N ALA A 86 -0.27 -16.20 9.64
CA ALA A 86 -1.08 -16.98 8.71
C ALA A 86 -0.87 -18.49 8.95
N ARG A 87 -1.97 -19.26 8.93
CA ARG A 87 -1.98 -20.72 9.09
C ARG A 87 -2.64 -21.34 7.86
N PRO A 88 -2.41 -22.63 7.56
CA PRO A 88 -3.23 -23.34 6.60
C PRO A 88 -4.73 -23.14 6.90
N ILE A 89 -5.52 -22.87 5.86
CA ILE A 89 -6.96 -22.55 5.98
C ILE A 89 -7.75 -23.60 6.78
N SER A 90 -7.35 -24.87 6.70
CA SER A 90 -7.95 -26.00 7.42
C SER A 90 -7.79 -25.94 8.95
N GLU A 91 -6.84 -25.15 9.46
CA GLU A 91 -6.62 -24.94 10.89
C GLU A 91 -7.62 -23.96 11.51
N TYR A 92 -8.26 -23.10 10.71
CA TYR A 92 -9.23 -22.13 11.21
C TYR A 92 -10.59 -22.79 11.50
N PRO A 93 -11.25 -22.45 12.62
CA PRO A 93 -12.64 -22.86 12.85
C PRO A 93 -13.57 -22.05 11.95
N GLY A 94 -14.68 -22.61 11.51
CA GLY A 94 -15.59 -21.89 10.62
C GLY A 94 -16.58 -22.79 9.89
N LYS A 95 -17.74 -22.24 9.54
CA LYS A 95 -18.72 -22.90 8.65
C LYS A 95 -18.52 -22.54 7.18
N SER A 96 -17.88 -21.40 6.90
CA SER A 96 -17.59 -20.91 5.55
C SER A 96 -16.08 -20.90 5.31
N GLU A 97 -15.62 -21.57 4.25
CA GLU A 97 -14.19 -21.54 3.85
C GLU A 97 -13.76 -20.13 3.46
N GLN A 98 -14.65 -19.35 2.83
CA GLN A 98 -14.40 -17.96 2.52
C GLN A 98 -14.13 -17.12 3.77
N ALA A 99 -14.87 -17.35 4.86
CA ALA A 99 -14.62 -16.66 6.13
C ALA A 99 -13.30 -17.10 6.78
N LYS A 100 -12.91 -18.38 6.65
CA LYS A 100 -11.60 -18.88 7.11
C LYS A 100 -10.44 -18.25 6.35
N ALA A 101 -10.58 -18.07 5.03
CA ALA A 101 -9.59 -17.36 4.24
C ALA A 101 -9.40 -15.91 4.71
N ILE A 102 -10.48 -15.22 5.10
CA ILE A 102 -10.39 -13.86 5.66
C ILE A 102 -9.67 -13.87 7.03
N MET A 103 -9.93 -14.86 7.89
CA MET A 103 -9.19 -15.02 9.15
C MET A 103 -7.70 -15.24 8.92
N LEU A 104 -7.33 -16.07 7.94
CA LEU A 104 -5.94 -16.26 7.51
C LEU A 104 -5.30 -14.93 7.12
N MET A 105 -5.98 -14.15 6.28
CA MET A 105 -5.48 -12.88 5.80
C MET A 105 -5.36 -11.82 6.90
N ILE A 106 -6.31 -11.76 7.84
CA ILE A 106 -6.23 -10.89 9.02
C ILE A 106 -4.99 -11.24 9.87
N GLN A 107 -4.75 -12.53 10.14
CA GLN A 107 -3.59 -12.94 10.92
C GLN A 107 -2.28 -12.71 10.17
N ASN A 108 -2.27 -12.83 8.83
CA ASN A 108 -1.10 -12.44 8.03
C ASN A 108 -0.74 -10.97 8.21
N ASN A 109 -1.74 -10.07 8.17
CA ASN A 109 -1.53 -8.63 8.35
C ASN A 109 -1.01 -8.25 9.76
N LEU A 110 -1.20 -9.12 10.75
CA LEU A 110 -0.76 -8.95 12.14
C LEU A 110 0.43 -9.83 12.52
N ASP A 111 0.96 -10.62 11.58
CA ASP A 111 2.12 -11.47 11.78
C ASP A 111 3.32 -10.61 12.17
N TYR A 112 4.12 -11.05 13.15
CA TYR A 112 5.27 -10.30 13.65
C TYR A 112 6.36 -10.14 12.59
N ALA A 113 6.42 -11.04 11.61
CA ALA A 113 7.31 -10.91 10.47
C ALA A 113 6.80 -9.91 9.42
N VAL A 114 5.50 -9.59 9.43
CA VAL A 114 4.82 -8.78 8.41
C VAL A 114 4.49 -7.38 8.90
N ALA A 115 3.92 -7.26 10.10
CA ALA A 115 3.40 -6.03 10.66
C ALA A 115 4.51 -5.14 11.25
N GLN A 116 4.41 -3.83 11.01
CA GLN A 116 5.34 -2.84 11.52
C GLN A 116 5.24 -2.69 13.05
N HIS A 117 4.03 -2.70 13.61
CA HIS A 117 3.74 -2.64 15.04
C HIS A 117 2.63 -3.64 15.40
N PRO A 118 2.96 -4.94 15.53
CA PRO A 118 1.95 -6.01 15.64
C PRO A 118 1.06 -5.85 16.89
N HIS A 119 1.60 -5.39 18.02
CA HIS A 119 0.83 -5.20 19.25
C HIS A 119 -0.17 -4.04 19.19
N GLU A 120 0.11 -3.02 18.37
CA GLU A 120 -0.76 -1.88 18.11
C GLU A 120 -1.65 -2.08 16.87
N LEU A 121 -1.68 -3.30 16.34
CA LEU A 121 -2.47 -3.72 15.19
C LEU A 121 -2.17 -2.94 13.90
N ILE A 122 -0.95 -2.39 13.77
CA ILE A 122 -0.51 -1.60 12.62
C ILE A 122 0.38 -2.44 11.72
N THR A 123 -0.05 -2.62 10.47
CA THR A 123 0.69 -3.39 9.47
C THR A 123 1.80 -2.56 8.83
N TYR A 124 1.52 -1.34 8.36
CA TYR A 124 2.54 -0.48 7.73
C TYR A 124 2.12 1.00 7.64
N GLY A 125 3.01 1.84 7.12
CA GLY A 125 2.75 3.28 6.90
C GLY A 125 2.79 4.11 8.18
N GLY A 126 3.26 3.54 9.29
CA GLY A 126 3.33 4.16 10.62
C GLY A 126 2.03 4.12 11.41
N ASN A 127 0.87 4.09 10.75
CA ASN A 127 -0.46 4.08 11.39
C ASN A 127 -1.54 3.30 10.61
N GLY A 128 -1.19 2.63 9.50
CA GLY A 128 -2.11 1.78 8.74
C GLY A 128 -2.50 0.54 9.54
N ALA A 129 -3.68 0.57 10.16
CA ALA A 129 -4.12 -0.41 11.12
C ALA A 129 -5.13 -1.41 10.54
N VAL A 130 -5.08 -2.64 11.08
CA VAL A 130 -6.06 -3.70 10.82
C VAL A 130 -7.32 -3.45 11.64
N PHE A 131 -7.15 -3.14 12.93
CA PHE A 131 -8.19 -2.80 13.89
C PHE A 131 -7.72 -1.70 14.83
N SER A 132 -8.66 -0.99 15.45
CA SER A 132 -8.34 0.09 16.38
C SER A 132 -7.92 -0.44 17.76
N ASN A 133 -8.35 -1.65 18.12
CA ASN A 133 -8.05 -2.29 19.40
C ASN A 133 -8.27 -3.82 19.34
N TRP A 134 -7.79 -4.54 20.35
CA TRP A 134 -7.86 -6.00 20.40
C TRP A 134 -9.28 -6.57 20.61
N ALA A 135 -10.21 -5.81 21.20
CA ALA A 135 -11.60 -6.26 21.30
C ALA A 135 -12.27 -6.41 19.93
N GLN A 136 -11.98 -5.49 19.01
CA GLN A 136 -12.45 -5.57 17.62
C GLN A 136 -11.91 -6.80 16.92
N TYR A 137 -10.61 -7.08 17.07
CA TYR A 137 -10.00 -8.31 16.55
C TYR A 137 -10.74 -9.55 17.06
N LEU A 138 -10.91 -9.70 18.38
CA LEU A 138 -11.55 -10.88 18.97
C LEU A 138 -12.98 -11.09 18.46
N LEU A 139 -13.76 -10.02 18.39
CA LEU A 139 -15.14 -10.09 17.88
C LEU A 139 -15.19 -10.43 16.39
N THR A 140 -14.32 -9.84 15.57
CA THR A 140 -14.24 -10.16 14.14
C THR A 140 -13.89 -11.63 13.92
N MET A 141 -12.88 -12.14 14.62
CA MET A 141 -12.48 -13.55 14.50
C MET A 141 -13.61 -14.49 14.96
N LYS A 142 -14.33 -14.14 16.04
CA LYS A 142 -15.52 -14.87 16.47
C LYS A 142 -16.59 -14.87 15.38
N TYR A 143 -16.99 -13.71 14.87
CA TYR A 143 -18.04 -13.61 13.84
C TYR A 143 -17.68 -14.39 12.57
N LEU A 144 -16.43 -14.31 12.10
CA LEU A 144 -15.97 -15.08 10.95
C LEU A 144 -16.01 -16.60 11.21
N SER A 145 -15.79 -17.03 12.44
CA SER A 145 -15.84 -18.46 12.81
C SER A 145 -17.26 -19.04 12.93
N GLU A 146 -18.28 -18.20 13.12
CA GLU A 146 -19.67 -18.66 13.31
C GLU A 146 -20.57 -18.42 12.09
N MET A 147 -20.20 -17.46 11.23
CA MET A 147 -21.00 -17.03 10.08
C MET A 147 -21.22 -18.13 9.05
N THR A 148 -22.35 -18.07 8.36
CA THR A 148 -22.67 -18.92 7.20
C THR A 148 -22.38 -18.19 5.89
N GLU A 149 -22.57 -18.89 4.77
CA GLU A 149 -22.50 -18.29 3.42
C GLU A 149 -23.69 -17.36 3.11
N GLU A 150 -24.72 -17.34 3.96
CA GLU A 150 -25.92 -16.50 3.80
C GLU A 150 -25.85 -15.26 4.71
N GLN A 151 -24.64 -14.88 5.13
CA GLN A 151 -24.38 -13.73 5.98
C GLN A 151 -23.23 -12.89 5.45
N THR A 152 -23.25 -11.61 5.84
CA THR A 152 -22.20 -10.64 5.60
C THR A 152 -21.86 -9.94 6.91
N LEU A 153 -20.58 -9.95 7.29
CA LEU A 153 -20.05 -9.16 8.39
C LEU A 153 -19.80 -7.72 7.92
N VAL A 154 -20.36 -6.75 8.62
CA VAL A 154 -20.15 -5.32 8.29
C VAL A 154 -19.13 -4.71 9.25
N MET A 155 -18.07 -4.14 8.68
CA MET A 155 -16.94 -3.56 9.41
C MET A 155 -16.94 -2.02 9.29
N TYR A 156 -17.08 -1.34 10.42
CA TYR A 156 -17.08 0.12 10.56
C TYR A 156 -15.74 0.58 11.13
N SER A 157 -14.78 0.89 10.26
CA SER A 157 -13.44 1.36 10.65
C SER A 157 -12.81 0.50 11.75
N GLY A 158 -12.74 -0.81 11.49
CA GLY A 158 -12.26 -1.82 12.43
C GLY A 158 -13.35 -2.39 13.36
N HIS A 159 -14.41 -1.64 13.69
CA HIS A 159 -15.48 -2.18 14.52
C HIS A 159 -16.33 -3.21 13.77
N PRO A 160 -16.43 -4.47 14.24
CA PRO A 160 -17.38 -5.43 13.69
C PRO A 160 -18.79 -5.10 14.17
N MET A 161 -19.59 -4.48 13.30
CA MET A 161 -20.98 -4.11 13.62
C MET A 161 -21.83 -5.35 13.88
N GLY A 162 -21.61 -6.40 13.09
CA GLY A 162 -22.27 -7.68 13.26
C GLY A 162 -22.50 -8.41 11.95
N LEU A 163 -23.08 -9.60 12.06
CA LEU A 163 -23.50 -10.44 10.94
C LEU A 163 -24.93 -10.10 10.52
N PHE A 164 -25.09 -9.69 9.27
CA PHE A 164 -26.40 -9.40 8.67
C PHE A 164 -26.74 -10.50 7.65
N PRO A 165 -28.01 -10.91 7.52
CA PRO A 165 -28.44 -11.82 6.46
C PRO A 165 -28.09 -11.27 5.07
N SER A 166 -27.62 -12.14 4.19
CA SER A 166 -27.31 -11.84 2.79
C SER A 166 -27.56 -13.08 1.92
N HIS A 167 -26.68 -13.36 0.94
CA HIS A 167 -26.78 -14.54 0.08
C HIS A 167 -25.39 -15.08 -0.30
N LYS A 168 -25.30 -16.33 -0.78
CA LYS A 168 -24.02 -16.98 -1.15
C LYS A 168 -23.11 -16.16 -2.07
N GLU A 169 -23.68 -15.50 -3.07
CA GLU A 169 -22.91 -14.67 -4.02
C GLU A 169 -22.51 -13.28 -3.47
N ALA A 170 -22.98 -12.90 -2.28
CA ALA A 170 -22.60 -11.64 -1.64
C ALA A 170 -21.20 -11.74 -1.02
N PRO A 171 -20.56 -10.61 -0.70
CA PRO A 171 -19.32 -10.62 0.06
C PRO A 171 -19.59 -11.14 1.48
N ARG A 172 -18.68 -11.95 2.01
CA ARG A 172 -18.67 -12.36 3.43
C ARG A 172 -18.35 -11.19 4.35
N VAL A 173 -17.58 -10.21 3.88
CA VAL A 173 -17.24 -9.02 4.66
C VAL A 173 -17.33 -7.77 3.79
N VAL A 174 -17.88 -6.69 4.34
CA VAL A 174 -17.81 -5.33 3.76
C VAL A 174 -17.08 -4.42 4.72
N VAL A 175 -15.99 -3.81 4.26
CA VAL A 175 -15.10 -2.99 5.09
C VAL A 175 -15.14 -1.52 4.68
N THR A 176 -15.31 -0.66 5.67
CA THR A 176 -15.03 0.77 5.55
C THR A 176 -13.91 1.13 6.52
N ASN A 177 -12.95 1.96 6.12
CA ASN A 177 -11.94 2.50 7.03
C ASN A 177 -11.78 4.01 6.80
N GLY A 178 -12.04 4.79 7.83
CA GLY A 178 -11.78 6.23 7.76
C GLY A 178 -12.79 7.03 6.95
N MET A 179 -13.97 6.46 6.67
CA MET A 179 -15.02 7.17 5.94
C MET A 179 -15.61 8.27 6.81
N VAL A 180 -15.47 9.52 6.34
CA VAL A 180 -15.88 10.72 7.07
C VAL A 180 -16.55 11.69 6.11
N ILE A 181 -17.50 12.47 6.63
CA ILE A 181 -18.09 13.60 5.91
C ILE A 181 -16.95 14.54 5.46
N PRO A 182 -16.86 14.93 4.18
CA PRO A 182 -15.66 15.58 3.62
C PRO A 182 -15.15 16.79 4.43
N ASN A 183 -16.04 17.64 4.94
CA ASN A 183 -15.67 18.84 5.72
C ASN A 183 -15.00 18.54 7.07
N TYR A 184 -15.02 17.29 7.53
CA TYR A 184 -14.45 16.82 8.80
C TYR A 184 -13.32 15.79 8.56
N SER A 185 -12.69 15.82 7.39
CA SER A 185 -11.63 14.89 7.01
C SER A 185 -10.23 15.51 7.07
N LYS A 186 -9.98 16.46 7.98
CA LYS A 186 -8.62 17.01 8.17
C LYS A 186 -7.77 16.07 9.04
N PRO A 187 -6.42 16.16 9.00
CA PRO A 187 -5.55 15.31 9.81
C PRO A 187 -5.84 15.33 11.32
N ASP A 188 -6.17 16.48 11.88
CA ASP A 188 -6.52 16.61 13.30
C ASP A 188 -7.92 16.04 13.63
N ASP A 189 -8.83 16.02 12.67
CA ASP A 189 -10.12 15.34 12.82
C ASP A 189 -9.91 13.83 12.92
N TRP A 190 -9.02 13.30 12.07
CA TRP A 190 -8.57 11.91 12.12
C TRP A 190 -8.00 11.54 13.49
N GLU A 191 -6.99 12.29 13.97
CA GLU A 191 -6.31 11.96 15.23
C GLU A 191 -7.29 11.91 16.41
N ARG A 192 -8.26 12.83 16.42
CA ARG A 192 -9.34 12.87 17.41
C ARG A 192 -10.27 11.66 17.28
N MET A 193 -10.79 11.37 16.09
CA MET A 193 -11.71 10.25 15.86
C MET A 193 -11.09 8.89 16.21
N ASN A 194 -9.79 8.72 15.97
CA ASN A 194 -9.11 7.48 16.32
C ASN A 194 -8.87 7.34 17.82
N ALA A 195 -8.56 8.43 18.52
CA ALA A 195 -8.40 8.41 19.98
C ALA A 195 -9.75 8.13 20.66
N LEU A 196 -10.84 8.66 20.10
CA LEU A 196 -12.21 8.37 20.51
C LEU A 196 -12.66 6.93 20.17
N GLY A 197 -11.90 6.18 19.37
CA GLY A 197 -12.26 4.82 18.95
C GLY A 197 -13.44 4.74 17.96
N VAL A 198 -13.69 5.81 17.19
CA VAL A 198 -14.81 5.89 16.23
C VAL A 198 -14.39 5.80 14.77
N SER A 199 -13.09 5.86 14.49
CA SER A 199 -12.54 5.70 13.13
C SER A 199 -11.12 5.13 13.18
N GLN A 200 -10.61 4.61 12.06
CA GLN A 200 -9.23 4.14 11.91
C GLN A 200 -8.68 4.44 10.52
N TYR A 201 -7.36 4.54 10.38
CA TYR A 201 -6.69 4.66 9.11
C TYR A 201 -6.28 3.27 8.62
N GLY A 202 -6.97 2.77 7.58
CA GLY A 202 -6.73 1.43 7.03
C GLY A 202 -5.64 1.36 5.97
N GLN A 203 -5.00 2.49 5.64
CA GLN A 203 -4.11 2.62 4.48
C GLN A 203 -4.83 2.06 3.22
N MET A 204 -4.20 1.15 2.49
CA MET A 204 -4.75 0.41 1.36
C MET A 204 -4.98 -1.02 1.82
N THR A 205 -3.91 -1.78 2.05
CA THR A 205 -3.98 -3.23 2.28
C THR A 205 -3.93 -3.65 3.76
N ALA A 206 -3.70 -2.70 4.69
CA ALA A 206 -3.69 -2.96 6.12
C ALA A 206 -5.10 -3.24 6.65
N GLY A 207 -6.01 -2.29 6.47
CA GLY A 207 -7.39 -2.38 6.92
C GLY A 207 -8.30 -3.25 6.04
N SER A 208 -7.83 -3.65 4.85
CA SER A 208 -8.56 -4.53 3.92
C SER A 208 -8.09 -5.98 3.93
N TYR A 209 -7.13 -6.30 4.80
CA TYR A 209 -6.65 -7.68 5.02
C TYR A 209 -6.02 -8.28 3.75
N MET A 210 -5.19 -7.52 3.04
CA MET A 210 -4.60 -7.98 1.78
C MET A 210 -3.11 -7.59 1.62
N TYR A 211 -2.42 -7.38 2.74
CA TYR A 211 -0.99 -7.08 2.73
C TYR A 211 -0.19 -8.39 2.69
N ILE A 212 0.88 -8.44 1.90
CA ILE A 212 1.66 -9.67 1.62
C ILE A 212 3.16 -9.47 1.81
N GLY A 213 3.51 -8.56 2.72
CA GLY A 213 4.89 -8.12 2.92
C GLY A 213 5.37 -7.19 1.80
N PRO A 214 6.68 -6.96 1.73
CA PRO A 214 7.23 -5.86 0.94
C PRO A 214 7.42 -6.19 -0.55
N GLN A 215 7.17 -7.44 -0.97
CA GLN A 215 7.30 -7.87 -2.37
C GLN A 215 6.44 -7.04 -3.34
N GLY A 216 5.28 -6.54 -2.90
CA GLY A 216 4.42 -5.68 -3.72
C GLY A 216 5.08 -4.37 -4.08
N ILE A 217 5.81 -3.77 -3.15
CA ILE A 217 6.55 -2.53 -3.40
C ILE A 217 7.80 -2.82 -4.22
N VAL A 218 8.54 -3.91 -3.94
CA VAL A 218 9.70 -4.29 -4.77
C VAL A 218 9.31 -4.44 -6.24
N HIS A 219 8.20 -5.12 -6.53
CA HIS A 219 7.67 -5.24 -7.89
C HIS A 219 7.33 -3.88 -8.49
N GLY A 220 6.44 -3.11 -7.84
CA GLY A 220 5.99 -1.81 -8.35
C GLY A 220 7.14 -0.83 -8.59
N THR A 221 8.13 -0.80 -7.69
CA THR A 221 9.34 0.02 -7.86
C THR A 221 10.24 -0.49 -8.98
N THR A 222 10.37 -1.81 -9.17
CA THR A 222 11.12 -2.36 -10.31
C THR A 222 10.50 -1.90 -11.63
N ILE A 223 9.18 -2.02 -11.77
CA ILE A 223 8.45 -1.54 -12.96
C ILE A 223 8.61 -0.03 -13.14
N THR A 224 8.57 0.75 -12.06
CA THR A 224 8.75 2.21 -12.11
C THR A 224 10.15 2.58 -12.62
N VAL A 225 11.20 1.97 -12.08
CA VAL A 225 12.60 2.26 -12.46
C VAL A 225 12.87 1.84 -13.90
N LEU A 226 12.43 0.65 -14.31
CA LEU A 226 12.56 0.19 -15.71
C LEU A 226 11.89 1.16 -16.69
N ASN A 227 10.68 1.62 -16.37
CA ASN A 227 9.97 2.57 -17.22
C ASN A 227 10.56 3.99 -17.16
N GLY A 228 11.08 4.43 -16.02
CA GLY A 228 11.80 5.70 -15.90
C GLY A 228 13.02 5.74 -16.83
N PHE A 229 13.81 4.68 -16.87
CA PHE A 229 14.92 4.54 -17.82
C PHE A 229 14.44 4.53 -19.28
N ARG A 230 13.31 3.88 -19.59
CA ARG A 230 12.70 3.92 -20.94
C ARG A 230 12.24 5.32 -21.33
N LYS A 231 11.70 6.12 -20.41
CA LYS A 231 11.28 7.52 -20.65
C LYS A 231 12.45 8.40 -21.09
N ILE A 232 13.60 8.24 -20.46
CA ILE A 232 14.83 8.94 -20.85
C ILE A 232 15.62 8.21 -21.96
N LYS A 233 15.05 7.14 -22.54
CA LYS A 233 15.64 6.33 -23.62
C LYS A 233 17.04 5.82 -23.30
N LYS A 234 17.29 5.45 -22.04
CA LYS A 234 18.57 4.94 -21.54
C LYS A 234 18.41 3.52 -21.00
N SER A 235 19.46 2.71 -21.08
CA SER A 235 19.51 1.41 -20.39
C SER A 235 19.73 1.63 -18.88
N PRO A 236 19.10 0.82 -17.99
CA PRO A 236 19.42 0.83 -16.58
C PRO A 236 20.88 0.46 -16.27
N SER A 237 21.50 -0.38 -17.12
CA SER A 237 22.91 -0.79 -16.94
C SER A 237 23.85 0.39 -17.13
N GLY A 238 24.64 0.68 -16.08
CA GLY A 238 25.47 1.89 -16.01
C GLY A 238 24.67 3.18 -15.80
N GLY A 239 23.39 3.08 -15.45
CA GLY A 239 22.55 4.20 -15.04
C GLY A 239 22.56 4.41 -13.52
N LEU A 240 22.38 5.65 -13.08
CA LEU A 240 22.29 6.03 -11.67
C LEU A 240 20.86 6.38 -11.26
N PHE A 241 20.36 5.70 -10.22
CA PHE A 241 19.13 6.03 -9.53
C PHE A 241 19.42 6.55 -8.11
N VAL A 242 19.04 7.80 -7.81
CA VAL A 242 19.18 8.40 -6.47
C VAL A 242 17.82 8.57 -5.82
N THR A 243 17.68 8.08 -4.59
CA THR A 243 16.45 8.16 -3.80
C THR A 243 16.72 8.21 -2.29
N SER A 244 15.68 8.14 -1.48
CA SER A 244 15.71 8.27 -0.03
C SER A 244 14.72 7.33 0.68
N GLY A 245 15.05 7.04 1.94
CA GLY A 245 14.23 6.27 2.86
C GLY A 245 14.43 4.76 2.72
N LEU A 246 14.65 4.09 3.85
CA LEU A 246 14.79 2.64 3.95
C LEU A 246 13.74 2.00 4.88
N GLY A 247 12.64 2.71 5.11
CA GLY A 247 11.51 2.29 5.95
C GLY A 247 10.76 1.07 5.41
N GLY A 248 9.51 0.88 5.85
CA GLY A 248 8.71 -0.30 5.48
C GLY A 248 8.56 -0.51 3.97
N MET A 249 8.13 0.55 3.26
CA MET A 249 7.97 0.53 1.80
C MET A 249 9.24 0.99 1.08
N SER A 250 9.84 2.10 1.52
CA SER A 250 10.99 2.70 0.84
C SER A 250 12.28 1.86 0.89
N GLY A 251 12.39 0.94 1.85
CA GLY A 251 13.44 -0.08 1.88
C GLY A 251 13.48 -0.98 0.65
N ALA A 252 12.41 -1.08 -0.13
CA ALA A 252 12.36 -1.87 -1.35
C ALA A 252 13.14 -1.26 -2.53
N GLN A 253 13.42 0.05 -2.51
CA GLN A 253 14.01 0.76 -3.66
C GLN A 253 15.41 0.27 -4.04
N PRO A 254 16.36 0.06 -3.10
CA PRO A 254 17.64 -0.58 -3.37
C PRO A 254 17.52 -1.93 -4.09
N LYS A 255 16.58 -2.78 -3.62
CA LYS A 255 16.34 -4.10 -4.19
C LYS A 255 15.72 -4.00 -5.58
N ALA A 256 14.78 -3.09 -5.77
CA ALA A 256 14.18 -2.82 -7.08
C ALA A 256 15.20 -2.32 -8.11
N GLY A 257 16.09 -1.40 -7.72
CA GLY A 257 17.18 -0.95 -8.59
C GLY A 257 18.16 -2.07 -8.95
N THR A 258 18.44 -2.98 -8.00
CA THR A 258 19.22 -4.19 -8.26
C THR A 258 18.55 -5.09 -9.29
N ILE A 259 17.23 -5.33 -9.17
CA ILE A 259 16.48 -6.15 -10.13
C ILE A 259 16.39 -5.46 -11.51
N ALA A 260 16.24 -4.13 -11.53
CA ALA A 260 16.25 -3.34 -12.76
C ALA A 260 17.64 -3.28 -13.42
N GLY A 261 18.72 -3.53 -12.66
CA GLY A 261 20.09 -3.59 -13.16
C GLY A 261 20.84 -2.25 -13.18
N CYS A 262 20.51 -1.32 -12.26
CA CYS A 262 21.17 -0.01 -12.16
C CYS A 262 22.02 0.15 -10.88
N VAL A 263 22.84 1.20 -10.84
CA VAL A 263 23.47 1.68 -9.61
C VAL A 263 22.42 2.47 -8.83
N THR A 264 22.18 2.10 -7.57
CA THR A 264 21.23 2.79 -6.70
C THR A 264 21.94 3.42 -5.51
N VAL A 265 21.68 4.70 -5.25
CA VAL A 265 22.06 5.38 -4.02
C VAL A 265 20.78 5.71 -3.25
N CYS A 266 20.65 5.18 -2.03
CA CYS A 266 19.52 5.46 -1.16
C CYS A 266 19.99 6.05 0.16
N ALA A 267 19.62 7.29 0.44
CA ALA A 267 19.99 7.94 1.71
C ALA A 267 18.97 7.64 2.82
N GLU A 268 19.46 7.36 4.02
CA GLU A 268 18.66 7.09 5.21
C GLU A 268 19.40 7.60 6.45
N VAL A 269 18.69 8.31 7.33
CA VAL A 269 19.25 8.90 8.55
C VAL A 269 19.26 7.93 9.72
N ASN A 270 18.39 6.92 9.72
CA ASN A 270 18.23 5.99 10.82
C ASN A 270 19.17 4.78 10.70
N PRO A 271 20.22 4.67 11.53
CA PRO A 271 21.20 3.58 11.44
C PRO A 271 20.59 2.19 11.66
N LYS A 272 19.53 2.10 12.49
CA LYS A 272 18.88 0.83 12.82
C LYS A 272 18.22 0.23 11.58
N ILE A 273 17.47 1.02 10.82
CA ILE A 273 16.77 0.49 9.65
C ILE A 273 17.74 0.21 8.49
N THR A 274 18.76 1.05 8.30
CA THR A 274 19.84 0.81 7.32
C THR A 274 20.52 -0.52 7.55
N LYS A 275 20.88 -0.82 8.80
CA LYS A 275 21.47 -2.11 9.19
C LYS A 275 20.52 -3.28 8.89
N ILE A 276 19.25 -3.18 9.24
CA ILE A 276 18.25 -4.23 8.96
C ILE A 276 18.15 -4.52 7.46
N ARG A 277 18.13 -3.50 6.60
CA ARG A 277 18.05 -3.67 5.14
C ARG A 277 19.33 -4.25 4.54
N HIS A 278 20.49 -3.93 5.11
CA HIS A 278 21.76 -4.54 4.74
C HIS A 278 21.82 -6.02 5.13
N GLU A 279 21.40 -6.37 6.35
CA GLU A 279 21.31 -7.77 6.81
C GLU A 279 20.33 -8.61 5.99
N GLN A 280 19.28 -7.98 5.44
CA GLN A 280 18.34 -8.61 4.49
C GLN A 280 18.94 -8.84 3.08
N GLY A 281 20.12 -8.28 2.79
CA GLY A 281 20.73 -8.31 1.46
C GLY A 281 20.01 -7.43 0.43
N TRP A 282 19.26 -6.43 0.89
CA TRP A 282 18.57 -5.48 0.00
C TRP A 282 19.48 -4.31 -0.39
N ILE A 283 20.48 -4.04 0.45
CA ILE A 283 21.57 -3.08 0.25
C ILE A 283 22.86 -3.87 0.22
N HIS A 284 23.77 -3.56 -0.69
CA HIS A 284 25.09 -4.20 -0.74
C HIS A 284 26.10 -3.49 0.16
N GLU A 285 26.09 -2.16 0.17
CA GLU A 285 27.10 -1.33 0.84
C GLU A 285 26.47 -0.22 1.68
N ILE A 286 27.09 0.10 2.82
CA ILE A 286 26.74 1.26 3.66
C ILE A 286 27.94 2.21 3.66
N ILE A 287 27.71 3.49 3.38
CA ILE A 287 28.73 4.53 3.37
C ILE A 287 28.27 5.72 4.22
N GLU A 288 29.16 6.23 5.06
CA GLU A 288 28.91 7.39 5.94
C GLU A 288 29.64 8.67 5.46
N ASP A 289 30.73 8.53 4.71
CA ASP A 289 31.48 9.66 4.17
C ASP A 289 31.04 10.01 2.74
N LEU A 290 30.66 11.27 2.53
CA LEU A 290 30.17 11.76 1.24
C LEU A 290 31.23 11.72 0.14
N ASN A 291 32.52 11.92 0.44
CA ASN A 291 33.57 11.87 -0.58
C ASN A 291 33.81 10.42 -1.02
N ALA A 292 33.83 9.48 -0.07
CA ALA A 292 33.88 8.05 -0.35
C ALA A 292 32.69 7.59 -1.18
N LEU A 293 31.47 8.10 -0.89
CA LEU A 293 30.27 7.81 -1.68
C LEU A 293 30.45 8.25 -3.14
N VAL A 294 30.92 9.48 -3.38
CA VAL A 294 31.16 10.01 -4.72
C VAL A 294 32.17 9.14 -5.49
N THR A 295 33.30 8.80 -4.86
CA THR A 295 34.31 7.92 -5.48
C THR A 295 33.71 6.56 -5.82
N ARG A 296 32.98 5.95 -4.89
CA ARG A 296 32.38 4.62 -5.08
C ARG A 296 31.35 4.61 -6.21
N VAL A 297 30.51 5.63 -6.28
CA VAL A 297 29.48 5.76 -7.33
C VAL A 297 30.13 5.95 -8.69
N LYS A 298 31.18 6.78 -8.81
CA LYS A 298 31.93 6.92 -10.08
C LYS A 298 32.47 5.58 -10.56
N THR A 299 33.13 4.82 -9.68
CA THR A 299 33.62 3.46 -10.01
C THR A 299 32.49 2.52 -10.42
N ALA A 300 31.36 2.52 -9.70
CA ALA A 300 30.21 1.68 -10.02
C ALA A 300 29.67 1.95 -11.43
N LEU A 301 29.57 3.23 -11.80
CA LEU A 301 29.07 3.67 -13.10
C LEU A 301 30.05 3.33 -14.22
N GLU A 302 31.35 3.56 -14.02
CA GLU A 302 32.41 3.20 -14.97
C GLU A 302 32.42 1.70 -15.28
N ASN A 303 32.26 0.86 -14.25
CA ASN A 303 32.24 -0.60 -14.37
C ASN A 303 30.87 -1.17 -14.75
N LYS A 304 29.82 -0.33 -14.85
CA LYS A 304 28.42 -0.74 -15.06
C LYS A 304 27.95 -1.80 -14.06
N GLU A 305 28.35 -1.63 -12.82
CA GLU A 305 27.96 -2.51 -11.72
C GLU A 305 26.46 -2.42 -11.43
N VAL A 306 25.89 -3.53 -10.95
CA VAL A 306 24.56 -3.56 -10.36
C VAL A 306 24.75 -3.54 -8.85
N VAL A 307 24.72 -2.34 -8.26
CA VAL A 307 25.00 -2.16 -6.83
C VAL A 307 24.03 -1.20 -6.17
N SER A 308 23.52 -1.57 -4.99
CA SER A 308 22.79 -0.69 -4.10
C SER A 308 23.67 -0.22 -2.94
N ILE A 309 23.80 1.09 -2.82
CA ILE A 309 24.62 1.77 -1.81
C ILE A 309 23.67 2.59 -0.94
N ALA A 310 23.69 2.32 0.37
CA ALA A 310 23.03 3.18 1.34
C ALA A 310 24.00 4.25 1.83
N TYR A 311 23.56 5.51 1.77
CA TYR A 311 24.23 6.60 2.47
C TYR A 311 23.57 6.79 3.83
N LEU A 312 24.32 6.54 4.91
CA LEU A 312 23.83 6.74 6.26
C LEU A 312 23.97 8.23 6.62
N GLY A 313 22.93 9.00 6.31
CA GLY A 313 22.90 10.45 6.42
C GLY A 313 21.70 11.05 5.68
N ASN A 314 21.66 12.38 5.56
CA ASN A 314 20.53 13.06 4.97
C ASN A 314 20.60 13.06 3.43
N VAL A 315 19.47 12.81 2.76
CA VAL A 315 19.39 12.80 1.29
C VAL A 315 19.76 14.16 0.68
N VAL A 316 19.47 15.26 1.37
CA VAL A 316 19.82 16.61 0.89
C VAL A 316 21.32 16.75 0.71
N ASP A 317 22.12 16.14 1.58
CA ASP A 317 23.57 16.22 1.53
C ASP A 317 24.12 15.45 0.29
N VAL A 318 23.47 14.33 -0.08
CA VAL A 318 23.81 13.58 -1.30
C VAL A 318 23.51 14.40 -2.54
N TRP A 319 22.31 14.98 -2.65
CA TRP A 319 21.92 15.81 -3.79
C TRP A 319 22.85 17.02 -3.95
N GLU A 320 23.12 17.74 -2.87
CA GLU A 320 24.02 18.90 -2.89
C GLU A 320 25.46 18.50 -3.22
N LYS A 321 25.97 17.39 -2.67
CA LYS A 321 27.33 16.91 -2.97
C LYS A 321 27.47 16.45 -4.42
N PHE A 322 26.51 15.73 -4.97
CA PHE A 322 26.56 15.27 -6.37
C PHE A 322 26.48 16.44 -7.35
N ASP A 323 25.75 17.51 -7.01
CA ASP A 323 25.73 18.74 -7.79
C ASP A 323 27.12 19.41 -7.82
N GLN A 324 27.78 19.54 -6.66
CA GLN A 324 29.13 20.12 -6.51
C GLN A 324 30.19 19.34 -7.30
N GLU A 325 30.10 18.00 -7.28
CA GLU A 325 31.05 17.10 -7.96
C GLU A 325 30.73 16.87 -9.44
N ASN A 326 29.68 17.54 -9.96
CA ASN A 326 29.14 17.36 -11.31
C ASN A 326 28.87 15.88 -11.66
N LEU A 327 28.36 15.13 -10.70
CA LEU A 327 27.96 13.74 -10.87
C LEU A 327 26.52 13.71 -11.41
N HIS A 328 26.36 13.28 -12.66
CA HIS A 328 25.05 13.23 -13.31
C HIS A 328 24.18 12.12 -12.73
N ILE A 329 22.97 12.47 -12.32
CA ILE A 329 21.93 11.53 -11.87
C ILE A 329 20.96 11.31 -13.04
N ASP A 330 20.76 10.06 -13.44
CA ASP A 330 19.81 9.76 -14.53
C ASP A 330 18.38 9.82 -14.02
N LEU A 331 18.09 9.08 -12.94
CA LEU A 331 16.79 9.03 -12.29
C LEU A 331 16.89 9.54 -10.86
N GLY A 332 16.01 10.47 -10.51
CA GLY A 332 15.87 11.04 -9.18
C GLY A 332 14.48 10.80 -8.59
N SER A 333 14.40 10.42 -7.32
CA SER A 333 13.13 10.37 -6.60
C SER A 333 13.31 10.60 -5.08
N ASP A 334 12.21 10.54 -4.34
CA ASP A 334 12.18 10.59 -2.88
C ASP A 334 11.05 9.70 -2.36
N GLN A 335 11.31 8.93 -1.31
CA GLN A 335 10.29 8.11 -0.64
C GLN A 335 10.41 8.20 0.90
N THR A 336 10.77 9.38 1.39
CA THR A 336 10.56 9.72 2.80
C THR A 336 9.06 9.78 3.13
N SER A 337 8.68 9.81 4.42
CA SER A 337 7.26 9.71 4.82
C SER A 337 6.61 11.09 4.99
N LEU A 338 6.55 11.87 3.91
CA LEU A 338 5.98 13.22 3.90
C LEU A 338 4.44 13.28 3.96
N HIS A 339 3.76 12.13 4.03
CA HIS A 339 2.38 12.07 4.51
C HIS A 339 2.24 12.34 6.01
N ASN A 340 3.34 12.30 6.76
CA ASN A 340 3.41 12.65 8.18
C ASN A 340 4.75 13.34 8.55
N PRO A 341 5.01 14.54 8.02
CA PRO A 341 6.31 15.20 8.11
C PRO A 341 6.68 15.64 9.54
N TRP A 342 5.69 15.81 10.43
CA TRP A 342 5.87 16.41 11.75
C TRP A 342 6.10 15.40 12.88
N ALA A 343 5.89 14.11 12.61
CA ALA A 343 6.02 13.05 13.61
C ALA A 343 6.95 11.93 13.11
N GLY A 344 8.14 12.33 12.67
CA GLY A 344 9.25 11.41 12.36
C GLY A 344 9.22 10.86 10.94
N GLY A 345 8.43 11.46 10.05
CA GLY A 345 8.37 11.06 8.63
C GLY A 345 9.45 11.68 7.75
N TYR A 346 9.99 12.85 8.14
CA TYR A 346 11.05 13.56 7.44
C TYR A 346 11.99 14.23 8.43
N TYR A 347 13.31 14.14 8.20
CA TYR A 347 14.32 14.59 9.15
C TYR A 347 15.12 15.78 8.58
N PRO A 348 15.33 16.84 9.37
CA PRO A 348 16.07 18.01 8.90
C PRO A 348 17.56 17.70 8.67
N THR A 349 18.15 18.32 7.65
CA THR A 349 19.61 18.28 7.40
C THR A 349 20.35 19.14 8.43
N GLY A 350 21.60 18.78 8.74
CA GLY A 350 22.44 19.50 9.71
C GLY A 350 22.24 19.08 11.17
N PHE A 351 21.40 18.06 11.41
CA PHE A 351 21.17 17.45 12.71
C PHE A 351 21.36 15.94 12.58
N THR A 352 21.79 15.31 13.67
CA THR A 352 21.78 13.85 13.79
C THR A 352 20.35 13.32 13.92
N PHE A 353 20.17 12.01 13.74
CA PHE A 353 18.88 11.35 13.92
C PHE A 353 18.38 11.51 15.36
N GLU A 354 19.27 11.37 16.35
CA GLU A 354 18.98 11.51 17.77
C GLU A 354 18.58 12.95 18.14
N GLU A 355 19.35 13.95 17.70
CA GLU A 355 19.02 15.37 17.91
C GLU A 355 17.67 15.73 17.30
N SER A 356 17.38 15.20 16.10
CA SER A 356 16.09 15.40 15.44
C SER A 356 14.93 14.80 16.23
N ASN A 357 15.11 13.60 16.79
CA ASN A 357 14.11 12.94 17.63
C ASN A 357 13.86 13.69 18.93
N GLU A 358 14.92 14.20 19.57
CA GLU A 358 14.81 15.03 20.77
C GLU A 358 14.08 16.34 20.47
N MET A 359 14.43 17.01 19.37
CA MET A 359 13.76 18.24 18.93
C MET A 359 12.29 17.99 18.60
N MET A 360 11.97 16.90 17.92
CA MET A 360 10.59 16.53 17.61
C MET A 360 9.76 16.32 18.88
N ALA A 361 10.32 15.69 19.92
CA ALA A 361 9.62 15.42 21.17
C ALA A 361 9.46 16.65 22.05
N ASN A 362 10.53 17.45 22.19
CA ASN A 362 10.60 18.52 23.19
C ASN A 362 10.31 19.91 22.60
N ASN A 363 10.61 20.13 21.31
CA ASN A 363 10.47 21.41 20.60
C ASN A 363 9.81 21.24 19.21
N PRO A 364 8.59 20.68 19.12
CA PRO A 364 7.96 20.29 17.85
C PRO A 364 7.76 21.45 16.86
N GLU A 365 7.53 22.68 17.34
CA GLU A 365 7.44 23.86 16.47
C GLU A 365 8.77 24.19 15.80
N GLN A 366 9.89 24.05 16.52
CA GLN A 366 11.22 24.24 15.93
C GLN A 366 11.54 23.12 14.93
N PHE A 367 11.20 21.88 15.26
CA PHE A 367 11.37 20.73 14.36
C PHE A 367 10.66 20.98 13.02
N LYS A 368 9.41 21.46 13.08
CA LYS A 368 8.64 21.85 11.89
C LYS A 368 9.33 22.92 11.05
N VAL A 369 9.89 23.96 11.68
CA VAL A 369 10.64 25.02 10.99
C VAL A 369 11.87 24.46 10.26
N GLU A 370 12.65 23.60 10.91
CA GLU A 370 13.84 22.98 10.31
C GLU A 370 13.49 21.98 9.20
N VAL A 371 12.39 21.22 9.34
CA VAL A 371 11.85 20.37 8.26
C VAL A 371 11.49 21.22 7.04
N GLN A 372 10.76 22.31 7.21
CA GLN A 372 10.38 23.20 6.11
C GLN A 372 11.60 23.82 5.41
N LYS A 373 12.62 24.22 6.19
CA LYS A 373 13.89 24.71 5.65
C LYS A 373 14.62 23.64 4.84
N THR A 374 14.61 22.40 5.33
CA THR A 374 15.20 21.25 4.64
C THR A 374 14.48 20.95 3.34
N LEU A 375 13.13 20.96 3.32
CA LEU A 375 12.34 20.79 2.10
C LEU A 375 12.68 21.81 1.01
N ARG A 376 12.89 23.09 1.39
CA ARG A 376 13.32 24.13 0.44
C ARG A 376 14.70 23.84 -0.14
N ARG A 377 15.66 23.39 0.69
CA ARG A 377 17.00 22.99 0.21
C ARG A 377 16.94 21.76 -0.68
N HIS A 378 16.16 20.76 -0.30
CA HIS A 378 15.99 19.53 -1.08
C HIS A 378 15.46 19.83 -2.48
N ALA A 379 14.37 20.60 -2.57
CA ALA A 379 13.82 21.06 -3.84
C ALA A 379 14.83 21.88 -4.66
N ALA A 380 15.56 22.81 -4.04
CA ALA A 380 16.57 23.60 -4.74
C ALA A 380 17.70 22.73 -5.32
N ALA A 381 18.13 21.69 -4.61
CA ALA A 381 19.14 20.75 -5.11
C ALA A 381 18.59 19.91 -6.28
N ILE A 382 17.36 19.40 -6.17
CA ILE A 382 16.67 18.71 -7.28
C ILE A 382 16.58 19.62 -8.51
N ASN A 383 16.18 20.89 -8.34
CA ASN A 383 16.09 21.85 -9.44
C ASN A 383 17.41 21.95 -10.22
N LYS A 384 18.54 22.09 -9.54
CA LYS A 384 19.87 22.15 -10.17
C LYS A 384 20.23 20.89 -10.95
N HIS A 385 19.86 19.70 -10.45
CA HIS A 385 20.09 18.44 -11.17
C HIS A 385 19.18 18.31 -12.38
N THR A 386 17.92 18.72 -12.26
CA THR A 386 16.97 18.69 -13.38
C THR A 386 17.35 19.69 -14.48
N ASP A 387 17.94 20.84 -14.13
CA ASP A 387 18.53 21.78 -15.08
C ASP A 387 19.72 21.16 -15.86
N LYS A 388 20.37 20.14 -15.29
CA LYS A 388 21.44 19.33 -15.92
C LYS A 388 20.92 18.03 -16.57
N GLY A 389 19.61 17.87 -16.70
CA GLY A 389 18.99 16.75 -17.42
C GLY A 389 18.61 15.55 -16.57
N THR A 390 18.68 15.61 -15.23
CA THR A 390 18.15 14.55 -14.37
C THR A 390 16.63 14.42 -14.53
N TYR A 391 16.14 13.21 -14.71
CA TYR A 391 14.70 12.93 -14.68
C TYR A 391 14.25 12.67 -13.24
N PHE A 392 13.66 13.69 -12.63
CA PHE A 392 13.09 13.60 -11.29
C PHE A 392 11.58 13.30 -11.35
N PHE A 393 11.12 12.41 -10.47
CA PHE A 393 9.69 12.14 -10.29
C PHE A 393 9.34 11.95 -8.81
N ASP A 394 8.18 12.48 -8.40
CA ASP A 394 7.63 12.28 -7.05
C ASP A 394 7.09 10.85 -6.90
N TYR A 395 7.47 10.14 -5.84
CA TYR A 395 7.07 8.74 -5.62
C TYR A 395 5.68 8.58 -4.98
N GLY A 396 4.86 9.64 -4.97
CA GLY A 396 3.54 9.63 -4.37
C GLY A 396 3.57 9.61 -2.85
N ASN A 397 4.59 10.23 -2.24
CA ASN A 397 4.79 10.35 -0.80
C ASN A 397 4.45 11.75 -0.25
N ALA A 398 3.86 12.61 -1.09
CA ALA A 398 3.55 14.01 -0.82
C ALA A 398 4.77 14.96 -0.74
N PHE A 399 5.92 14.61 -1.32
CA PHE A 399 7.08 15.49 -1.34
C PHE A 399 6.79 16.84 -1.99
N LEU A 400 6.28 16.86 -3.23
CA LEU A 400 5.99 18.12 -3.92
C LEU A 400 4.90 18.93 -3.20
N LEU A 401 3.92 18.24 -2.59
CA LEU A 401 2.86 18.88 -1.83
C LEU A 401 3.40 19.58 -0.58
N GLU A 402 4.16 18.87 0.27
CA GLU A 402 4.73 19.47 1.48
C GLU A 402 5.83 20.49 1.17
N ALA A 403 6.64 20.25 0.14
CA ALA A 403 7.61 21.25 -0.33
C ALA A 403 6.91 22.54 -0.78
N SER A 404 5.78 22.44 -1.50
CA SER A 404 4.99 23.62 -1.87
C SER A 404 4.41 24.35 -0.65
N ARG A 405 3.91 23.60 0.35
CA ARG A 405 3.42 24.16 1.63
C ARG A 405 4.55 24.86 2.40
N ALA A 406 5.79 24.40 2.27
CA ALA A 406 6.99 25.00 2.85
C ALA A 406 7.55 26.20 2.04
N GLY A 407 6.94 26.56 0.91
CA GLY A 407 7.39 27.65 0.03
C GLY A 407 8.59 27.29 -0.86
N ALA A 408 8.79 26.01 -1.15
CA ALA A 408 9.82 25.57 -2.09
C ALA A 408 9.42 25.83 -3.55
N ASP A 409 10.42 26.00 -4.41
CA ASP A 409 10.24 26.28 -5.84
C ASP A 409 9.94 25.01 -6.66
N VAL A 410 8.76 24.43 -6.42
CA VAL A 410 8.29 23.16 -7.01
C VAL A 410 7.00 23.31 -7.80
N MET A 411 6.44 24.52 -7.89
CA MET A 411 5.19 24.79 -8.59
C MET A 411 5.42 25.00 -10.09
N ASN A 412 4.54 24.47 -10.93
CA ASN A 412 4.57 24.76 -12.36
C ASN A 412 4.34 26.27 -12.57
N PRO A 413 5.24 27.00 -13.26
CA PRO A 413 5.04 28.43 -13.54
C PRO A 413 3.85 28.69 -14.47
N ASN A 414 3.43 27.69 -15.26
CA ASN A 414 2.34 27.79 -16.23
C ASN A 414 1.32 26.65 -15.99
N PRO A 415 0.56 26.68 -14.87
CA PRO A 415 -0.40 25.63 -14.58
C PRO A 415 -1.57 25.67 -15.57
N THR A 416 -1.95 24.51 -16.11
CA THR A 416 -3.10 24.42 -17.03
C THR A 416 -4.42 24.23 -16.27
N LEU A 417 -4.41 23.48 -15.17
CA LEU A 417 -5.61 23.14 -14.41
C LEU A 417 -5.35 23.05 -12.89
N GLY A 418 -5.67 24.12 -12.17
CA GLY A 418 -5.57 24.16 -10.71
C GLY A 418 -4.12 24.10 -10.23
N ARG A 419 -3.84 23.24 -9.23
CA ARG A 419 -2.48 23.05 -8.71
C ARG A 419 -1.71 22.07 -9.59
N GLU A 420 -0.56 22.49 -10.08
CA GLU A 420 0.40 21.65 -10.83
C GLU A 420 1.82 21.92 -10.34
N PHE A 421 2.65 20.87 -10.35
CA PHE A 421 4.04 20.92 -9.93
C PHE A 421 4.98 20.87 -11.15
N LYS A 422 6.22 21.32 -10.98
CA LYS A 422 7.27 21.28 -12.02
C LYS A 422 7.62 19.85 -12.45
N TYR A 423 7.52 18.92 -11.51
CA TYR A 423 7.87 17.53 -11.69
C TYR A 423 6.62 16.65 -11.64
N PRO A 424 6.52 15.65 -12.53
CA PRO A 424 5.41 14.72 -12.47
C PRO A 424 5.56 13.78 -11.27
N SER A 425 4.45 13.23 -10.80
CA SER A 425 4.52 12.00 -10.01
C SER A 425 4.87 10.81 -10.91
N TYR A 426 5.40 9.73 -10.32
CA TYR A 426 5.64 8.49 -11.06
C TYR A 426 4.36 7.93 -11.67
N VAL A 427 3.18 8.17 -11.09
CA VAL A 427 1.93 7.76 -11.74
C VAL A 427 1.59 8.67 -12.90
N GLN A 428 1.78 9.98 -12.75
CA GLN A 428 1.41 10.96 -13.75
C GLN A 428 2.09 10.68 -15.09
N ASP A 429 3.39 10.39 -15.07
CA ASP A 429 4.19 10.26 -16.30
C ASP A 429 4.57 8.80 -16.62
N ILE A 430 4.73 7.93 -15.61
CA ILE A 430 5.13 6.53 -15.81
C ILE A 430 3.94 5.58 -15.70
N MET A 431 3.42 5.32 -14.50
CA MET A 431 2.51 4.19 -14.27
C MET A 431 1.13 4.41 -14.88
N GLY A 432 0.61 5.64 -14.89
CA GLY A 432 -0.67 5.96 -15.51
C GLY A 432 -0.63 5.65 -17.00
N PRO A 433 0.18 6.39 -17.78
CA PRO A 433 0.25 6.22 -19.23
C PRO A 433 0.77 4.84 -19.67
N MET A 434 1.71 4.25 -18.93
CA MET A 434 2.37 3.01 -19.36
C MET A 434 1.78 1.74 -18.75
N CYS A 435 0.89 1.83 -17.75
CA CYS A 435 0.28 0.64 -17.13
C CYS A 435 -1.22 0.81 -16.94
N PHE A 436 -1.66 1.74 -16.09
CA PHE A 436 -3.06 1.84 -15.68
C PHE A 436 -4.00 2.17 -16.84
N ASP A 437 -3.57 2.99 -17.79
CA ASP A 437 -4.37 3.31 -18.96
C ASP A 437 -4.57 2.09 -19.88
N TYR A 438 -3.75 1.04 -19.74
CA TYR A 438 -3.92 -0.25 -20.43
C TYR A 438 -4.51 -1.35 -19.54
N GLY A 439 -4.87 -1.03 -18.29
CA GLY A 439 -5.50 -1.96 -17.34
C GLY A 439 -4.51 -2.76 -16.50
N PHE A 440 -3.20 -2.59 -16.73
CA PHE A 440 -2.16 -3.24 -15.94
C PHE A 440 -2.07 -2.62 -14.55
N GLY A 441 -2.25 -3.45 -13.55
CA GLY A 441 -2.12 -3.06 -12.15
C GLY A 441 -1.93 -4.27 -11.25
N PRO A 442 -1.78 -4.07 -9.93
CA PRO A 442 -1.37 -5.12 -9.01
C PRO A 442 -2.38 -6.26 -9.01
N PHE A 443 -1.93 -7.44 -9.40
CA PHE A 443 -2.64 -8.70 -9.26
C PHE A 443 -1.84 -9.58 -8.30
N ARG A 444 -2.41 -9.86 -7.13
CA ARG A 444 -1.74 -10.65 -6.09
C ARG A 444 -2.60 -11.83 -5.68
N TRP A 445 -1.93 -12.85 -5.16
CA TRP A 445 -2.59 -14.02 -4.63
C TRP A 445 -1.85 -14.59 -3.42
N VAL A 446 -2.59 -15.33 -2.61
CA VAL A 446 -2.10 -16.07 -1.45
C VAL A 446 -2.55 -17.51 -1.53
N CYS A 447 -1.64 -18.46 -1.40
CA CYS A 447 -1.94 -19.88 -1.31
C CYS A 447 -2.42 -20.19 0.12
N ALA A 448 -3.72 -20.43 0.27
CA ALA A 448 -4.37 -20.61 1.58
C ALA A 448 -3.95 -21.92 2.28
N SER A 449 -3.29 -22.83 1.57
CA SER A 449 -2.64 -24.02 2.14
C SER A 449 -1.42 -23.68 3.00
N GLY A 450 -0.79 -22.51 2.78
CA GLY A 450 0.50 -22.16 3.39
C GLY A 450 1.69 -22.98 2.85
N ASN A 451 1.49 -23.80 1.81
CA ASN A 451 2.53 -24.66 1.24
C ASN A 451 3.37 -23.88 0.19
N PRO A 452 4.71 -23.78 0.34
CA PRO A 452 5.58 -23.19 -0.67
C PRO A 452 5.50 -23.86 -2.05
N ASP A 453 5.16 -25.16 -2.12
CA ASP A 453 5.00 -25.86 -3.40
C ASP A 453 3.80 -25.35 -4.20
N ASP A 454 2.71 -24.96 -3.51
CA ASP A 454 1.56 -24.34 -4.18
C ASP A 454 1.96 -22.99 -4.76
N LEU A 455 2.77 -22.22 -4.04
CA LEU A 455 3.29 -20.95 -4.54
C LEU A 455 4.14 -21.17 -5.79
N ALA A 456 5.03 -22.16 -5.78
CA ALA A 456 5.85 -22.48 -6.96
C ALA A 456 5.02 -22.92 -8.17
N LYS A 457 3.96 -23.69 -7.96
CA LYS A 457 3.02 -24.06 -9.02
C LYS A 457 2.24 -22.86 -9.54
N THR A 458 1.76 -21.99 -8.65
CA THR A 458 1.06 -20.76 -9.08
C THR A 458 1.97 -19.78 -9.82
N ASP A 459 3.24 -19.65 -9.42
CA ASP A 459 4.25 -18.87 -10.15
C ASP A 459 4.41 -19.42 -11.58
N LYS A 460 4.52 -20.74 -11.72
CA LYS A 460 4.61 -21.41 -13.02
C LYS A 460 3.35 -21.20 -13.87
N ILE A 461 2.17 -21.43 -13.31
CA ILE A 461 0.89 -21.26 -14.01
C ILE A 461 0.72 -19.82 -14.51
N ALA A 462 1.01 -18.82 -13.65
CA ALA A 462 0.93 -17.42 -14.04
C ALA A 462 1.92 -17.07 -15.16
N CYS A 463 3.16 -17.58 -15.07
CA CYS A 463 4.17 -17.40 -16.12
C CYS A 463 3.71 -18.01 -17.46
N ASP A 464 3.26 -19.27 -17.45
CA ASP A 464 2.83 -19.99 -18.65
C ASP A 464 1.63 -19.26 -19.33
N VAL A 465 0.68 -18.76 -18.53
CA VAL A 465 -0.46 -17.96 -19.03
C VAL A 465 0.00 -16.67 -19.69
N LEU A 466 0.89 -15.90 -19.03
CA LEU A 466 1.38 -14.63 -19.57
C LEU A 466 2.21 -14.82 -20.84
N GLU A 467 3.07 -15.84 -20.89
CA GLU A 467 3.87 -16.17 -22.09
C GLU A 467 2.98 -16.55 -23.28
N GLU A 468 1.93 -17.33 -23.04
CA GLU A 468 0.99 -17.70 -24.09
C GLU A 468 0.19 -16.49 -24.60
N MET A 469 -0.29 -15.64 -23.67
CA MET A 469 -0.98 -14.41 -24.03
C MET A 469 -0.08 -13.46 -24.84
N MET A 470 1.20 -13.36 -24.48
CA MET A 470 2.12 -12.39 -25.09
C MET A 470 2.27 -12.63 -26.60
N LYS A 471 2.25 -13.90 -27.04
CA LYS A 471 2.37 -14.30 -28.45
C LYS A 471 1.35 -13.63 -29.38
N ASN A 472 0.15 -13.38 -28.87
CA ASN A 472 -0.97 -12.82 -29.65
C ASN A 472 -1.44 -11.46 -29.09
N SER A 473 -0.68 -10.87 -28.17
CA SER A 473 -1.03 -9.59 -27.55
C SER A 473 -0.73 -8.41 -28.49
N PRO A 474 -1.55 -7.34 -28.45
CA PRO A 474 -1.28 -6.11 -29.18
C PRO A 474 0.07 -5.49 -28.79
N VAL A 475 0.71 -4.80 -29.74
CA VAL A 475 2.03 -4.20 -29.54
C VAL A 475 2.06 -3.20 -28.37
N GLU A 476 0.94 -2.55 -28.12
CA GLU A 476 0.74 -1.54 -27.06
C GLU A 476 0.95 -2.11 -25.65
N ILE A 477 0.75 -3.42 -25.46
CA ILE A 477 0.82 -4.07 -24.14
C ILE A 477 1.97 -5.07 -24.00
N GLN A 478 2.71 -5.35 -25.09
CA GLN A 478 3.78 -6.36 -25.08
C GLN A 478 4.89 -6.03 -24.08
N GLN A 479 5.22 -4.75 -23.91
CA GLN A 479 6.28 -4.34 -22.98
C GLN A 479 5.91 -4.65 -21.52
N GLN A 480 4.68 -4.35 -21.14
CA GLN A 480 4.15 -4.58 -19.79
C GLN A 480 4.09 -6.08 -19.51
N MET A 481 3.69 -6.89 -20.49
CA MET A 481 3.74 -8.34 -20.37
C MET A 481 5.17 -8.86 -20.19
N ALA A 482 6.11 -8.39 -21.01
CA ALA A 482 7.52 -8.79 -20.92
C ALA A 482 8.12 -8.50 -19.54
N ASP A 483 7.87 -7.30 -19.00
CA ASP A 483 8.36 -6.91 -17.68
C ASP A 483 7.82 -7.84 -16.57
N ASN A 484 6.53 -8.20 -16.64
CA ASN A 484 5.88 -9.06 -15.66
C ASN A 484 6.25 -10.54 -15.79
N ILE A 485 6.52 -11.01 -17.01
CA ILE A 485 7.08 -12.35 -17.27
C ILE A 485 8.51 -12.45 -16.71
N GLN A 486 9.34 -11.43 -16.93
CA GLN A 486 10.68 -11.38 -16.36
C GLN A 486 10.63 -11.36 -14.83
N TRP A 487 9.73 -10.56 -14.26
CA TRP A 487 9.52 -10.52 -12.82
C TRP A 487 9.15 -11.90 -12.24
N ILE A 488 8.12 -12.57 -12.77
CA ILE A 488 7.63 -13.82 -12.18
C ILE A 488 8.67 -14.95 -12.29
N LYS A 489 9.47 -14.97 -13.36
CA LYS A 489 10.60 -15.90 -13.51
C LYS A 489 11.68 -15.70 -12.43
N GLY A 490 11.97 -14.45 -12.07
CA GLY A 490 12.99 -14.12 -11.05
C GLY A 490 12.45 -14.03 -9.62
N ALA A 491 11.14 -14.12 -9.39
CA ALA A 491 10.53 -13.79 -8.11
C ALA A 491 10.98 -14.71 -6.96
N GLN A 492 11.23 -16.00 -7.25
CA GLN A 492 11.71 -16.97 -6.26
C GLN A 492 13.16 -16.74 -5.85
N GLU A 493 14.02 -16.40 -6.81
CA GLU A 493 15.45 -16.13 -6.59
C GLU A 493 15.66 -14.95 -5.65
N ASN A 494 14.73 -13.99 -5.67
CA ASN A 494 14.76 -12.80 -4.83
C ASN A 494 14.32 -13.03 -3.37
N LYS A 495 13.74 -14.19 -3.03
CA LYS A 495 13.36 -14.59 -1.66
C LYS A 495 12.54 -13.53 -0.89
N LEU A 496 11.53 -12.96 -1.55
CA LEU A 496 10.74 -11.84 -1.01
C LEU A 496 9.50 -12.26 -0.18
N VAL A 497 9.26 -13.56 -0.03
CA VAL A 497 8.08 -14.08 0.68
C VAL A 497 8.29 -13.92 2.19
N VAL A 498 7.32 -13.28 2.85
CA VAL A 498 7.27 -13.09 4.31
C VAL A 498 5.83 -13.32 4.78
N GLY A 499 5.66 -14.11 5.84
CA GLY A 499 4.35 -14.54 6.32
C GLY A 499 3.72 -15.58 5.39
N SER A 500 2.52 -15.29 4.89
CA SER A 500 1.78 -16.16 3.98
C SER A 500 2.50 -16.41 2.65
N GLN A 501 2.27 -17.58 2.06
CA GLN A 501 2.77 -17.93 0.74
C GLN A 501 2.04 -17.11 -0.33
N ALA A 502 2.66 -16.02 -0.77
CA ALA A 502 2.02 -15.00 -1.58
C ALA A 502 2.91 -14.52 -2.72
N ARG A 503 2.28 -14.06 -3.80
CA ARG A 503 2.93 -13.45 -4.96
C ARG A 503 2.12 -12.28 -5.50
N ILE A 504 2.79 -11.44 -6.26
CA ILE A 504 2.23 -10.31 -7.00
C ILE A 504 2.90 -10.19 -8.36
N LEU A 505 2.16 -9.66 -9.33
CA LEU A 505 2.64 -9.13 -10.61
C LEU A 505 1.61 -8.10 -11.12
N TYR A 506 1.86 -7.46 -12.26
CA TYR A 506 0.85 -6.64 -12.94
C TYR A 506 0.23 -7.39 -14.12
N ALA A 507 -1.09 -7.30 -14.24
CA ALA A 507 -1.85 -7.88 -15.35
C ALA A 507 -3.07 -7.00 -15.68
N ASP A 508 -3.46 -6.98 -16.96
CA ASP A 508 -4.68 -6.37 -17.46
C ASP A 508 -5.92 -7.24 -17.21
N ALA A 509 -7.11 -6.80 -17.64
CA ALA A 509 -8.36 -7.52 -17.39
C ALA A 509 -8.30 -8.98 -17.87
N GLU A 510 -7.81 -9.20 -19.10
CA GLU A 510 -7.70 -10.52 -19.69
C GLU A 510 -6.69 -11.39 -18.94
N GLY A 511 -5.53 -10.82 -18.57
CA GLY A 511 -4.49 -11.52 -17.82
C GLY A 511 -4.97 -11.94 -16.44
N ARG A 512 -5.61 -11.04 -15.70
CA ARG A 512 -6.18 -11.36 -14.37
C ARG A 512 -7.19 -12.50 -14.46
N ILE A 513 -8.12 -12.44 -15.41
CA ILE A 513 -9.16 -13.47 -15.60
C ILE A 513 -8.54 -14.81 -15.99
N LYS A 514 -7.61 -14.84 -16.95
CA LYS A 514 -6.99 -16.08 -17.42
C LYS A 514 -6.12 -16.75 -16.35
N ILE A 515 -5.35 -15.97 -15.59
CA ILE A 515 -4.55 -16.51 -14.48
C ILE A 515 -5.47 -17.05 -13.38
N ALA A 516 -6.48 -16.27 -12.97
CA ALA A 516 -7.45 -16.69 -11.96
C ALA A 516 -8.20 -17.98 -12.38
N GLU A 517 -8.64 -18.08 -13.62
CA GLU A 517 -9.30 -19.27 -14.15
C GLU A 517 -8.35 -20.48 -14.21
N ALA A 518 -7.08 -20.28 -14.54
CA ALA A 518 -6.07 -21.34 -14.51
C ALA A 518 -5.80 -21.83 -13.09
N PHE A 519 -5.72 -20.93 -12.11
CA PHE A 519 -5.64 -21.30 -10.68
C PHE A 519 -6.88 -22.07 -10.25
N ASN A 520 -8.08 -21.60 -10.60
CA ASN A 520 -9.33 -22.27 -10.22
C ASN A 520 -9.39 -23.70 -10.79
N LYS A 521 -8.95 -23.90 -12.03
CA LYS A 521 -8.83 -25.24 -12.64
C LYS A 521 -7.81 -26.13 -11.92
N ALA A 522 -6.65 -25.59 -11.57
CA ALA A 522 -5.62 -26.33 -10.84
C ALA A 522 -6.12 -26.77 -9.45
N ILE A 523 -6.93 -25.94 -8.78
CA ILE A 523 -7.61 -26.30 -7.52
C ILE A 523 -8.62 -27.43 -7.75
N ALA A 524 -9.46 -27.33 -8.78
CA ALA A 524 -10.44 -28.35 -9.13
C ALA A 524 -9.80 -29.71 -9.44
N ASN A 525 -8.60 -29.69 -10.01
CA ASN A 525 -7.79 -30.89 -10.31
C ASN A 525 -7.03 -31.44 -9.10
N GLY A 526 -7.04 -30.74 -7.95
CA GLY A 526 -6.28 -31.12 -6.76
C GLY A 526 -4.76 -30.89 -6.88
N GLU A 527 -4.33 -30.05 -7.83
CA GLU A 527 -2.91 -29.76 -8.06
C GLU A 527 -2.34 -28.75 -7.05
N ILE A 528 -3.19 -27.82 -6.58
CA ILE A 528 -2.91 -26.81 -5.56
C ILE A 528 -4.10 -26.65 -4.60
N GLY A 529 -3.86 -26.10 -3.41
CA GLY A 529 -4.92 -25.70 -2.48
C GLY A 529 -5.61 -24.37 -2.85
N TYR A 530 -6.57 -23.95 -2.03
CA TYR A 530 -7.34 -22.71 -2.27
C TYR A 530 -6.43 -21.50 -2.45
N VAL A 531 -6.84 -20.59 -3.33
CA VAL A 531 -6.09 -19.36 -3.62
C VAL A 531 -6.95 -18.16 -3.29
N VAL A 532 -6.39 -17.20 -2.57
CA VAL A 532 -7.02 -15.92 -2.25
C VAL A 532 -6.44 -14.86 -3.17
N LEU A 533 -7.21 -14.40 -4.15
CA LEU A 533 -6.87 -13.27 -4.99
C LEU A 533 -7.10 -11.95 -4.24
N GLY A 534 -6.35 -10.93 -4.61
CA GLY A 534 -6.60 -9.57 -4.22
C GLY A 534 -5.71 -8.61 -5.00
N ARG A 535 -5.57 -7.39 -4.48
CA ARG A 535 -4.69 -6.36 -5.04
C ARG A 535 -4.33 -5.29 -4.02
N ASP A 536 -3.38 -4.42 -4.39
CA ASP A 536 -3.29 -3.13 -3.73
C ASP A 536 -4.48 -2.24 -4.12
N HIS A 537 -4.71 -1.16 -3.37
CA HIS A 537 -5.66 -0.16 -3.82
C HIS A 537 -5.02 0.76 -4.90
N HIS A 538 -3.68 0.76 -4.99
CA HIS A 538 -2.90 1.36 -6.06
C HIS A 538 -3.13 0.65 -7.42
N ASP A 539 -4.30 0.85 -8.01
CA ASP A 539 -4.75 0.14 -9.21
C ASP A 539 -5.56 1.08 -10.13
N VAL A 540 -5.85 0.59 -11.34
CA VAL A 540 -6.56 1.29 -12.42
C VAL A 540 -7.89 1.93 -11.99
N SER A 541 -8.71 1.23 -11.21
CA SER A 541 -10.08 1.63 -10.85
C SER A 541 -10.29 1.86 -9.36
N GLY A 542 -9.43 1.28 -8.51
CA GLY A 542 -9.67 1.21 -7.08
C GLY A 542 -9.53 2.55 -6.36
N THR A 543 -8.85 3.54 -6.93
CA THR A 543 -8.44 4.74 -6.17
C THR A 543 -8.59 6.01 -6.98
N ASP A 544 -9.23 7.01 -6.37
CA ASP A 544 -9.19 8.40 -6.80
C ASP A 544 -8.22 9.18 -5.90
N SER A 545 -7.15 9.70 -6.50
CA SER A 545 -6.03 10.36 -5.82
C SER A 545 -5.36 11.35 -6.77
N PRO A 546 -5.68 12.66 -6.67
CA PRO A 546 -5.24 13.67 -7.63
C PRO A 546 -3.71 13.86 -7.65
N TYR A 547 -3.02 13.41 -6.60
CA TYR A 547 -1.56 13.51 -6.48
C TYR A 547 -0.83 12.21 -6.82
N ARG A 548 -1.57 11.13 -7.13
CA ARG A 548 -0.98 9.82 -7.42
C ARG A 548 -1.83 9.05 -8.44
N GLU A 549 -2.71 8.14 -8.05
CA GLU A 549 -3.42 7.21 -8.95
C GLU A 549 -4.18 7.87 -10.10
N THR A 550 -4.74 9.07 -9.90
CA THR A 550 -5.50 9.82 -10.92
C THR A 550 -4.80 11.12 -11.32
N SER A 551 -3.50 11.25 -11.03
CA SER A 551 -2.71 12.43 -11.38
C SER A 551 -2.55 12.65 -12.89
N ASN A 552 -2.68 11.61 -13.73
CA ASN A 552 -2.71 11.71 -15.20
C ASN A 552 -4.12 11.97 -15.79
N ILE A 553 -5.08 12.39 -14.96
CA ILE A 553 -6.44 12.73 -15.40
C ILE A 553 -6.57 14.25 -15.53
N TYR A 554 -6.77 14.73 -16.77
CA TYR A 554 -6.69 16.15 -17.12
C TYR A 554 -8.04 16.80 -17.47
N ASP A 555 -9.15 16.06 -17.41
CA ASP A 555 -10.51 16.60 -17.65
C ASP A 555 -11.09 17.34 -16.43
N GLY A 556 -10.31 17.47 -15.35
CA GLY A 556 -10.73 18.06 -14.07
C GLY A 556 -11.35 17.08 -13.09
N SER A 557 -11.68 15.86 -13.52
CA SER A 557 -12.31 14.85 -12.65
C SER A 557 -11.34 14.22 -11.65
N ARG A 558 -10.03 14.50 -11.70
CA ARG A 558 -9.03 13.91 -10.78
C ARG A 558 -9.31 14.13 -9.29
N PHE A 559 -10.13 15.15 -8.96
CA PHE A 559 -10.54 15.49 -7.60
C PHE A 559 -11.87 14.85 -7.17
N THR A 560 -12.58 14.17 -8.06
CA THR A 560 -13.80 13.44 -7.70
C THR A 560 -13.46 12.04 -7.16
N SER A 561 -14.41 11.39 -6.50
CA SER A 561 -14.24 10.06 -5.91
C SER A 561 -15.21 9.02 -6.46
N ASP A 562 -15.87 9.32 -7.59
CA ASP A 562 -16.93 8.47 -8.15
C ASP A 562 -16.39 7.11 -8.56
N MET A 563 -15.21 7.05 -9.17
CA MET A 563 -14.63 5.81 -9.70
C MET A 563 -14.36 4.81 -8.58
N ALA A 564 -13.70 5.24 -7.50
CA ALA A 564 -13.40 4.40 -6.35
C ALA A 564 -14.68 3.88 -5.66
N ILE A 565 -15.70 4.74 -5.49
CA ILE A 565 -16.98 4.36 -4.89
C ILE A 565 -17.75 3.38 -5.79
N HIS A 566 -17.84 3.66 -7.08
CA HIS A 566 -18.47 2.75 -8.03
C HIS A 566 -17.73 1.42 -8.11
N ASN A 567 -16.40 1.41 -8.01
CA ASN A 567 -15.62 0.19 -8.07
C ASN A 567 -16.02 -0.78 -6.96
N VAL A 568 -15.93 -0.33 -5.70
CA VAL A 568 -16.24 -1.16 -4.52
C VAL A 568 -17.69 -1.65 -4.54
N ILE A 569 -18.63 -0.79 -4.96
CA ILE A 569 -20.04 -1.16 -5.12
C ILE A 569 -20.18 -2.25 -6.19
N GLY A 570 -19.57 -2.05 -7.36
CA GLY A 570 -19.67 -2.99 -8.47
C GLY A 570 -18.96 -4.32 -8.23
N ASP A 571 -17.86 -4.34 -7.47
CA ASP A 571 -17.19 -5.56 -7.01
C ASP A 571 -18.10 -6.37 -6.07
N SER A 572 -18.81 -5.66 -5.18
CA SER A 572 -19.61 -6.27 -4.11
C SER A 572 -20.73 -7.18 -4.64
N PHE A 573 -21.35 -6.83 -5.77
CA PHE A 573 -22.42 -7.64 -6.37
C PHE A 573 -21.96 -8.47 -7.57
N ARG A 574 -20.64 -8.58 -7.80
CA ARG A 574 -20.05 -9.39 -8.87
C ARG A 574 -19.22 -10.57 -8.37
N GLY A 575 -19.24 -10.83 -7.06
CA GLY A 575 -18.68 -12.06 -6.48
C GLY A 575 -17.35 -11.90 -5.77
N ALA A 576 -16.95 -10.68 -5.39
CA ALA A 576 -15.88 -10.49 -4.43
C ALA A 576 -16.20 -11.22 -3.12
N THR A 577 -15.23 -11.89 -2.51
CA THR A 577 -15.40 -12.54 -1.20
C THR A 577 -15.44 -11.53 -0.06
N TRP A 578 -14.67 -10.45 -0.17
CA TRP A 578 -14.87 -9.24 0.62
C TRP A 578 -14.47 -8.02 -0.19
N VAL A 579 -15.00 -6.87 0.21
CA VAL A 579 -14.67 -5.58 -0.39
C VAL A 579 -14.32 -4.55 0.68
N SER A 580 -13.58 -3.52 0.29
CA SER A 580 -13.11 -2.47 1.19
C SER A 580 -13.10 -1.10 0.53
N ILE A 581 -13.43 -0.06 1.29
CA ILE A 581 -13.29 1.35 0.89
C ILE A 581 -12.69 2.18 2.01
N HIS A 582 -11.60 2.87 1.71
CA HIS A 582 -10.76 3.56 2.68
C HIS A 582 -10.60 5.04 2.33
N ASN A 583 -10.26 5.84 3.34
CA ASN A 583 -9.86 7.24 3.21
C ASN A 583 -8.35 7.38 3.42
N GLY A 584 -7.68 7.98 2.45
CA GLY A 584 -6.33 8.50 2.57
C GLY A 584 -5.19 7.52 2.30
N GLY A 585 -5.47 6.34 1.74
CA GLY A 585 -4.43 5.37 1.41
C GLY A 585 -3.36 5.95 0.50
N GLY A 586 -2.09 5.80 0.87
CA GLY A 586 -0.97 6.32 0.08
C GLY A 586 -0.56 7.74 0.42
N VAL A 587 -1.26 8.73 -0.13
CA VAL A 587 -0.86 10.16 -0.06
C VAL A 587 -1.17 10.78 1.31
N GLY A 588 -2.13 10.23 2.06
CA GLY A 588 -2.50 10.70 3.39
C GLY A 588 -4.00 10.97 3.55
N TRP A 589 -4.42 11.08 4.82
CA TRP A 589 -5.83 11.25 5.21
C TRP A 589 -6.49 12.48 4.55
N GLY A 590 -7.68 12.27 3.97
CA GLY A 590 -8.49 13.33 3.36
C GLY A 590 -8.08 13.71 1.93
N GLU A 591 -6.96 13.19 1.42
CA GLU A 591 -6.48 13.50 0.08
C GLU A 591 -6.89 12.42 -0.96
N VAL A 592 -7.39 11.26 -0.51
CA VAL A 592 -7.60 10.06 -1.34
C VAL A 592 -8.84 9.27 -0.90
N ILE A 593 -9.55 8.69 -1.86
CA ILE A 593 -10.54 7.61 -1.61
C ILE A 593 -10.08 6.37 -2.38
N ASN A 594 -9.88 5.26 -1.65
CA ASN A 594 -9.21 4.07 -2.19
C ASN A 594 -9.88 2.78 -1.74
N GLY A 595 -10.20 1.89 -2.69
CA GLY A 595 -10.88 0.63 -2.46
C GLY A 595 -10.17 -0.58 -3.07
N GLY A 596 -10.52 -1.75 -2.54
CA GLY A 596 -9.95 -3.02 -2.93
C GLY A 596 -10.85 -4.19 -2.55
N PHE A 597 -10.44 -5.38 -2.98
CA PHE A 597 -11.20 -6.61 -2.81
C PHE A 597 -10.28 -7.75 -2.37
N GLY A 598 -10.91 -8.81 -1.88
CA GLY A 598 -10.33 -10.15 -1.90
C GLY A 598 -11.33 -11.17 -2.41
N MET A 599 -10.84 -12.21 -3.09
CA MET A 599 -11.66 -13.24 -3.71
C MET A 599 -11.04 -14.62 -3.50
N VAL A 600 -11.83 -15.55 -2.98
CA VAL A 600 -11.40 -16.95 -2.81
C VAL A 600 -11.75 -17.74 -4.06
N LEU A 601 -10.74 -18.41 -4.60
CA LEU A 601 -10.85 -19.48 -5.57
C LEU A 601 -10.84 -20.82 -4.83
N ASP A 602 -11.86 -21.62 -5.08
CA ASP A 602 -12.14 -22.89 -4.40
C ASP A 602 -12.29 -24.07 -5.37
N GLY A 603 -12.03 -23.85 -6.66
CA GLY A 603 -12.16 -24.84 -7.74
C GLY A 603 -13.58 -25.02 -8.26
N THR A 604 -14.57 -24.28 -7.74
CA THR A 604 -15.97 -24.41 -8.16
C THR A 604 -16.26 -23.68 -9.46
N LYS A 605 -17.32 -24.09 -10.16
CA LYS A 605 -17.81 -23.38 -11.36
C LYS A 605 -18.39 -22.02 -10.99
N GLU A 606 -18.92 -21.90 -9.78
CA GLU A 606 -19.42 -20.65 -9.21
C GLU A 606 -18.28 -19.65 -9.02
N ALA A 607 -17.10 -20.08 -8.55
CA ALA A 607 -15.91 -19.24 -8.49
C ALA A 607 -15.46 -18.76 -9.88
N SER A 608 -15.50 -19.63 -10.90
CA SER A 608 -15.20 -19.22 -12.29
C SER A 608 -16.14 -18.12 -12.81
N LYS A 609 -17.44 -18.17 -12.48
CA LYS A 609 -18.38 -17.11 -12.86
C LYS A 609 -18.08 -15.80 -12.12
N ARG A 610 -17.81 -15.88 -10.82
CA ARG A 610 -17.50 -14.71 -9.98
C ARG A 610 -16.21 -14.03 -10.41
N LEU A 611 -15.14 -14.79 -10.64
CA LEU A 611 -13.85 -14.23 -11.03
C LEU A 611 -13.93 -13.50 -12.37
N GLU A 612 -14.68 -14.04 -13.33
CA GLU A 612 -14.83 -13.40 -14.65
C GLU A 612 -15.60 -12.09 -14.51
N MET A 613 -16.76 -12.12 -13.84
CA MET A 613 -17.61 -10.94 -13.67
C MET A 613 -16.89 -9.83 -12.88
N MET A 614 -16.27 -10.17 -11.76
CA MET A 614 -15.67 -9.19 -10.86
C MET A 614 -14.38 -8.61 -11.45
N LEU A 615 -13.44 -9.43 -11.92
CA LEU A 615 -12.16 -8.94 -12.45
C LEU A 615 -12.34 -8.14 -13.75
N PHE A 616 -13.36 -8.50 -14.56
CA PHE A 616 -13.72 -7.69 -15.73
C PHE A 616 -14.19 -6.29 -15.33
N TRP A 617 -15.03 -6.18 -14.29
CA TRP A 617 -15.50 -4.89 -13.78
C TRP A 617 -14.39 -4.08 -13.09
N ASP A 618 -13.64 -4.70 -12.17
CA ASP A 618 -12.59 -4.07 -11.37
C ASP A 618 -11.48 -3.44 -12.21
N VAL A 619 -11.25 -3.93 -13.44
CA VAL A 619 -10.34 -3.30 -14.38
C VAL A 619 -11.08 -2.33 -15.31
N ASN A 620 -12.15 -2.76 -15.98
CA ASN A 620 -12.74 -1.96 -17.05
C ASN A 620 -13.54 -0.74 -16.56
N ASN A 621 -13.94 -0.69 -15.28
CA ASN A 621 -14.51 0.52 -14.68
C ASN A 621 -13.54 1.72 -14.77
N GLY A 622 -12.32 1.55 -14.28
CA GLY A 622 -11.28 2.57 -14.32
C GLY A 622 -10.79 2.85 -15.72
N ILE A 623 -10.69 1.84 -16.59
CA ILE A 623 -10.38 2.04 -18.01
C ILE A 623 -11.46 2.90 -18.68
N SER A 624 -12.73 2.67 -18.39
CA SER A 624 -13.83 3.49 -18.92
C SER A 624 -13.72 4.94 -18.46
N ARG A 625 -13.45 5.19 -17.16
CA ARG A 625 -13.24 6.54 -16.63
C ARG A 625 -12.02 7.20 -17.26
N ARG A 626 -10.88 6.52 -17.31
CA ARG A 626 -9.62 7.03 -17.89
C ARG A 626 -9.77 7.35 -19.37
N SER A 627 -10.52 6.50 -20.10
CA SER A 627 -10.91 6.74 -21.48
C SER A 627 -11.78 7.99 -21.59
N TRP A 628 -12.80 8.15 -20.76
CA TRP A 628 -13.64 9.35 -20.75
C TRP A 628 -12.84 10.63 -20.50
N ALA A 629 -11.83 10.55 -19.63
CA ALA A 629 -10.86 11.62 -19.38
C ALA A 629 -9.85 11.85 -20.53
N ARG A 630 -10.01 11.14 -21.66
CA ARG A 630 -9.23 11.26 -22.91
C ARG A 630 -7.80 10.72 -22.83
N ASN A 631 -7.52 9.76 -21.95
CA ASN A 631 -6.24 9.05 -21.98
C ASN A 631 -6.19 8.08 -23.17
N GLU A 632 -5.21 8.26 -24.06
CA GLU A 632 -5.12 7.51 -25.32
C GLU A 632 -5.04 5.99 -25.10
N GLY A 633 -4.20 5.54 -24.15
CA GLY A 633 -4.07 4.12 -23.81
C GLY A 633 -5.39 3.51 -23.32
N ALA A 634 -6.19 4.28 -22.57
CA ALA A 634 -7.48 3.83 -22.06
C ALA A 634 -8.57 3.80 -23.14
N VAL A 635 -8.55 4.75 -24.08
CA VAL A 635 -9.43 4.71 -25.26
C VAL A 635 -9.14 3.47 -26.10
N PHE A 636 -7.86 3.10 -26.26
CA PHE A 636 -7.47 1.86 -26.92
C PHE A 636 -7.97 0.63 -26.14
N ALA A 637 -7.65 0.53 -24.86
CA ALA A 637 -7.98 -0.63 -24.03
C ALA A 637 -9.51 -0.86 -23.93
N ILE A 638 -10.31 0.21 -23.80
CA ILE A 638 -11.75 0.07 -23.66
C ILE A 638 -12.44 -0.38 -24.95
N LYS A 639 -11.94 0.06 -26.12
CA LYS A 639 -12.45 -0.40 -27.41
C LYS A 639 -12.27 -1.90 -27.57
N ARG A 640 -11.05 -2.38 -27.27
CA ARG A 640 -10.74 -3.82 -27.26
C ARG A 640 -11.61 -4.59 -26.25
N ALA A 641 -11.84 -4.04 -25.06
CA ALA A 641 -12.74 -4.68 -24.08
C ALA A 641 -14.19 -4.79 -24.58
N MET A 642 -14.71 -3.78 -25.29
CA MET A 642 -16.06 -3.83 -25.91
C MET A 642 -16.14 -4.82 -27.08
N GLU A 643 -15.06 -5.04 -27.82
CA GLU A 643 -14.98 -6.07 -28.87
C GLU A 643 -15.02 -7.49 -28.27
N VAL A 644 -14.29 -7.71 -27.18
CA VAL A 644 -14.23 -9.00 -26.49
C VAL A 644 -15.54 -9.32 -25.75
N GLN A 645 -16.19 -8.31 -25.16
CA GLN A 645 -17.43 -8.46 -24.41
C GLN A 645 -18.54 -7.56 -25.00
N PRO A 646 -19.37 -8.09 -25.92
CA PRO A 646 -20.41 -7.30 -26.62
C PRO A 646 -21.50 -6.69 -25.73
N LEU A 647 -21.64 -7.17 -24.48
CA LEU A 647 -22.54 -6.57 -23.49
C LEU A 647 -21.97 -5.32 -22.82
N LEU A 648 -20.64 -5.12 -22.90
CA LEU A 648 -20.02 -3.87 -22.47
C LEU A 648 -20.27 -2.81 -23.55
N LYS A 649 -20.96 -1.74 -23.17
CA LYS A 649 -21.14 -0.55 -24.00
C LYS A 649 -20.87 0.68 -23.14
N VAL A 650 -19.82 1.43 -23.49
CA VAL A 650 -19.44 2.63 -22.75
C VAL A 650 -19.43 3.85 -23.67
N THR A 651 -19.53 5.04 -23.07
CA THR A 651 -19.40 6.29 -23.82
C THR A 651 -17.93 6.55 -24.13
N LEU A 652 -17.60 6.66 -25.42
CA LEU A 652 -16.28 7.11 -25.87
C LEU A 652 -16.25 8.65 -25.94
N PRO A 653 -15.14 9.30 -25.53
CA PRO A 653 -15.02 10.75 -25.69
C PRO A 653 -14.92 11.13 -27.17
N ASN A 654 -15.54 12.24 -27.55
CA ASN A 654 -15.21 12.93 -28.80
C ASN A 654 -14.19 14.02 -28.48
N LEU A 655 -13.07 14.03 -29.19
CA LEU A 655 -12.05 15.05 -29.02
C LEU A 655 -12.47 16.31 -29.78
N VAL A 656 -12.36 17.46 -29.12
CA VAL A 656 -12.54 18.77 -29.75
C VAL A 656 -11.22 19.19 -30.38
N ASP A 657 -11.26 19.84 -31.54
CA ASP A 657 -10.10 20.51 -32.10
C ASP A 657 -9.79 21.74 -31.23
N ASP A 658 -8.62 21.75 -30.58
CA ASP A 658 -8.23 22.84 -29.69
C ASP A 658 -8.18 24.20 -30.39
N ASN A 659 -8.04 24.25 -31.72
CA ASN A 659 -8.12 25.51 -32.48
C ASN A 659 -9.51 26.17 -32.43
N LEU A 660 -10.56 25.43 -32.06
CA LEU A 660 -11.91 25.95 -31.87
C LEU A 660 -12.09 26.60 -30.48
N LEU A 661 -11.17 26.36 -29.54
CA LEU A 661 -11.18 26.87 -28.17
C LEU A 661 -10.34 28.16 -28.12
N ILE A 662 -10.83 29.22 -28.76
CA ILE A 662 -10.19 30.56 -28.77
C ILE A 662 -10.39 31.27 -27.43
#